data_AF-A0A7X3VNG9-F1
#
_entry.id   AF-A0A7X3VNG9-F1
#
_cell.length_a   1.000
_cell.length_b   1.000
_cell.length_c   1.000
_cell.angle_alpha   90.00
_cell.angle_beta   90.00
_cell.angle_gamma   90.00
#
_symmetry.space_group_name_H-M   'P 1'
#
loop_
_entity.id
_entity.type
_entity.pdbx_description
1 polymer ?
#
loop_
_entity_poly.entity_id
_entity_poly.type
_entity_poly.pdbx_seq_one_letter_code
_entity_poly.pdbx_strand_id
1 'polypeptide(L)'
;MKQHKEKKETIHTETGWEQVYNRCIARSQKPLSQLRTQSSQDVYSVHYAASRTINPVELERAGLSFLPITKSGHCPERWQAGGKDWESRYGVSDWKPESWRCSYGIQVSTGSPSGDITDLDFEFAIIRDHSDVLIDTLQQLCALVDNPLLVITKRGGLRFSVRTPGYVHPICEKIAVATWKNYREHDTLYLEIFGEKGLSRYDARYEIVSGSLLNIPEVDYRPVLEIVDALREQIGTPKPEKPISAKSTTSGQQRNDVSSVKFVDALPSDLHWVERSDGSSMSFRSDYPCQVTGHTKSAGAAQYYKQLNGQIDAFCHNCQQSWIVKHSDRTTRINEIRAGRLSPLAVQRKTVKLIKDERASTILDALEKAGERIAAFFRSTTRVLAFRADTGTGKNHATETYAINEGAILINVPTSDLAIDLEKRMHGRLSDAGLPRDQVFRRRGLMHRWNEGKDAHRRFPHEIPCIQAARCDAYRKKGGNMYETICSSCPVEAECLQYGYRSQPEHAKNARMVITTHPDFHLNPAHKGFAKSYLTDCTGESRVIVQDDVSTHALFLECQITRNRLQQMRDAWDGTLLASFAKELLHLLDVEGTPYAIGDYLDTLTQQQKGLLNYQLTRARIQTTQADGTITHSVMTLDEAVANGFFGDASETEIAQMPAVYPKHWTLLDQLQSFFEHYKRAEDAPIQYHDGILTFTIPPRLHNTVWKTVFMSATLDLDLFKRVFPEAHTEDTPPTQWTTDAKVYQLRTNRNPRATVYNRVDSEVRGLSDTGENYWQLMINEIARTPDTQHAIITYKDVLKWKRDDEASDLTGLHNITATAHYGNLVGLDSKFQDADTLWILFAPEIPDYEITWRAKLFFGDDTEPLNYERDTETGMYRDSRLQQVWENAVIGELIQAIGRARLVRKARTVIIFTSHHIPGITDRPETKLFDEADWDIAGGIDGLDNAIAKREEFEARAAALTAENTIVDFQEVHGCSYERARQLWHEAGGSEAKTEMDITLYKQIQALKVEKISDSKIAKYLGISRGKLQSLLRRYGAA
;
A
#
# COMPACT_ATOMS: atom_id res chain seq x y z
N MET A 1 35.26 18.50 -37.78
CA MET A 1 35.70 18.62 -39.20
C MET A 1 36.70 17.51 -39.56
N LYS A 2 36.23 16.44 -40.20
CA LYS A 2 36.95 15.64 -41.21
C LYS A 2 35.89 14.93 -42.06
N GLN A 3 35.94 15.16 -43.37
CA GLN A 3 34.98 14.70 -44.37
C GLN A 3 34.87 13.17 -44.42
N HIS A 4 33.64 12.64 -44.34
CA HIS A 4 33.31 11.32 -44.88
C HIS A 4 32.24 11.49 -45.96
N LYS A 5 32.63 11.17 -47.21
CA LYS A 5 31.78 11.09 -48.40
C LYS A 5 30.71 10.01 -48.21
N GLU A 6 29.45 10.38 -48.46
CA GLU A 6 28.32 9.48 -48.63
C GLU A 6 28.54 8.54 -49.83
N LYS A 7 28.29 7.24 -49.64
CA LYS A 7 27.86 6.32 -50.70
C LYS A 7 26.36 6.14 -50.55
N LYS A 8 25.58 6.72 -51.47
CA LYS A 8 24.15 6.40 -51.66
C LYS A 8 24.06 5.18 -52.57
N GLU A 9 23.67 4.03 -52.05
CA GLU A 9 23.19 2.90 -52.86
C GLU A 9 21.67 3.04 -53.01
N THR A 10 21.21 3.25 -54.23
CA THR A 10 19.80 3.37 -54.60
C THR A 10 19.19 1.96 -54.68
N ILE A 11 18.11 1.69 -53.93
CA ILE A 11 17.41 0.40 -53.88
C ILE A 11 16.56 0.22 -55.16
N HIS A 12 17.19 -0.04 -56.31
CA HIS A 12 16.48 -0.20 -57.59
C HIS A 12 16.88 -1.45 -58.40
N THR A 13 17.61 -2.41 -57.80
CA THR A 13 17.90 -3.70 -58.47
C THR A 13 17.05 -4.82 -57.86
N GLU A 14 16.70 -5.85 -58.65
CA GLU A 14 15.91 -7.02 -58.20
C GLU A 14 16.47 -7.67 -56.92
N THR A 15 17.78 -7.62 -56.73
CA THR A 15 18.48 -8.12 -55.54
C THR A 15 18.21 -7.31 -54.25
N GLY A 16 17.73 -6.06 -54.36
CA GLY A 16 17.47 -5.18 -53.22
C GLY A 16 16.16 -5.51 -52.49
N TRP A 17 15.09 -5.83 -53.23
CA TRP A 17 13.79 -6.13 -52.63
C TRP A 17 13.74 -7.50 -51.97
N GLU A 18 14.45 -8.49 -52.50
CA GLU A 18 14.63 -9.79 -51.84
C GLU A 18 15.29 -9.64 -50.46
N GLN A 19 16.25 -8.72 -50.32
CA GLN A 19 16.88 -8.43 -49.03
C GLN A 19 15.89 -7.79 -48.04
N VAL A 20 15.06 -6.86 -48.49
CA VAL A 20 14.02 -6.24 -47.66
C VAL A 20 12.99 -7.28 -47.22
N TYR A 21 12.54 -8.14 -48.14
CA TYR A 21 11.62 -9.24 -47.87
C TYR A 21 12.19 -10.22 -46.83
N ASN A 22 13.43 -10.66 -47.01
CA ASN A 22 14.09 -11.56 -46.07
C ASN A 22 14.29 -10.92 -44.69
N ARG A 23 14.53 -9.60 -44.62
CA ARG A 23 14.58 -8.85 -43.34
C ARG A 23 13.21 -8.81 -42.66
N CYS A 24 12.13 -8.65 -43.43
CA CYS A 24 10.76 -8.71 -42.90
C CYS A 24 10.44 -10.09 -42.31
N ILE A 25 10.78 -11.19 -42.99
CA ILE A 25 10.63 -12.56 -42.48
C ILE A 25 11.45 -12.77 -41.21
N ALA A 26 12.73 -12.35 -41.22
CA ALA A 26 13.59 -12.48 -40.06
C ALA A 26 13.01 -11.72 -38.85
N ARG A 27 12.43 -10.53 -39.08
CA ARG A 27 11.80 -9.70 -38.06
C ARG A 27 10.49 -10.28 -37.52
N SER A 28 9.68 -10.94 -38.34
CA SER A 28 8.43 -11.55 -37.86
C SER A 28 8.70 -12.83 -37.05
N GLN A 29 9.72 -13.61 -37.42
CA GLN A 29 10.14 -14.82 -36.71
C GLN A 29 10.86 -14.52 -35.39
N LYS A 30 11.59 -13.40 -35.34
CA LYS A 30 12.20 -12.87 -34.13
C LYS A 30 11.82 -11.39 -34.00
N PRO A 31 10.60 -11.09 -33.51
CA PRO A 31 10.24 -9.72 -33.19
C PRO A 31 11.29 -9.15 -32.25
N LEU A 32 11.83 -7.97 -32.55
CA LEU A 32 12.90 -7.42 -31.72
C LEU A 32 12.38 -7.20 -30.31
N SER A 33 12.97 -7.92 -29.34
CA SER A 33 13.10 -7.43 -27.98
C SER A 33 14.35 -6.54 -27.91
N GLN A 34 14.19 -5.45 -27.18
CA GLN A 34 15.10 -4.32 -26.99
C GLN A 34 16.61 -4.67 -27.00
N LEU A 35 17.37 -4.09 -27.95
CA LEU A 35 18.85 -4.11 -27.97
C LEU A 35 19.44 -2.73 -28.32
N ARG A 36 20.59 -2.42 -27.71
CA ARG A 36 21.30 -1.12 -27.75
C ARG A 36 21.94 -0.82 -29.11
N THR A 37 21.64 0.34 -29.65
CA THR A 37 22.37 0.96 -30.78
C THR A 37 23.53 1.83 -30.25
N GLN A 38 24.75 1.67 -30.79
CA GLN A 38 25.84 2.63 -30.62
C GLN A 38 25.66 3.80 -31.61
N SER A 39 25.72 5.04 -31.13
CA SER A 39 25.64 6.25 -31.95
C SER A 39 27.03 6.82 -32.23
N SER A 40 27.31 7.11 -33.50
CA SER A 40 28.34 8.07 -33.93
C SER A 40 27.75 9.48 -33.94
N GLN A 41 28.55 10.44 -33.48
CA GLN A 41 28.20 11.86 -33.37
C GLN A 41 27.94 12.49 -34.75
N ASP A 42 26.69 12.86 -35.02
CA ASP A 42 26.27 14.18 -35.54
C ASP A 42 24.74 14.26 -35.75
N VAL A 43 24.16 15.35 -35.25
CA VAL A 43 22.85 15.98 -35.57
C VAL A 43 21.59 15.09 -35.61
N TYR A 44 21.19 14.53 -34.47
CA TYR A 44 19.79 14.16 -34.14
C TYR A 44 19.56 14.13 -32.62
N SER A 45 18.35 14.40 -32.17
CA SER A 45 17.89 14.04 -30.83
C SER A 45 17.53 12.55 -30.81
N VAL A 46 18.35 11.74 -30.13
CA VAL A 46 18.07 10.35 -29.77
C VAL A 46 17.72 10.33 -28.29
N HIS A 47 16.54 9.81 -27.93
CA HIS A 47 16.22 9.60 -26.52
C HIS A 47 16.98 8.38 -25.97
N TYR A 48 17.82 8.61 -24.96
CA TYR A 48 18.48 7.58 -24.16
C TYR A 48 17.88 7.58 -22.76
N ALA A 49 17.60 6.39 -22.22
CA ALA A 49 17.33 6.21 -20.80
C ALA A 49 18.67 6.23 -20.02
N ALA A 50 19.16 7.42 -19.68
CA ALA A 50 20.04 7.57 -18.53
C ALA A 50 19.85 8.90 -17.80
N SER A 51 20.16 8.80 -16.51
CA SER A 51 19.89 9.70 -15.40
C SER A 51 20.74 10.98 -15.37
N ARG A 52 20.72 11.81 -16.42
CA ARG A 52 21.24 13.19 -16.32
C ARG A 52 20.34 14.21 -17.02
N THR A 53 20.07 15.30 -16.31
CA THR A 53 19.28 16.46 -16.72
C THR A 53 20.13 17.47 -17.51
N ILE A 54 19.68 17.87 -18.70
CA ILE A 54 20.21 19.04 -19.45
C ILE A 54 19.33 20.26 -19.13
N ASN A 55 19.93 21.45 -19.14
CA ASN A 55 19.27 22.71 -18.79
C ASN A 55 18.34 23.21 -19.93
N PRO A 56 17.03 23.40 -19.67
CA PRO A 56 16.05 23.83 -20.68
C PRO A 56 16.37 25.16 -21.39
N VAL A 57 17.11 26.06 -20.73
CA VAL A 57 17.51 27.37 -21.29
C VAL A 57 18.50 27.20 -22.46
N GLU A 58 19.27 26.12 -22.50
CA GLU A 58 20.19 25.82 -23.60
C GLU A 58 19.46 25.30 -24.84
N LEU A 59 18.28 24.68 -24.65
CA LEU A 59 17.41 24.18 -25.71
C LEU A 59 16.58 25.32 -26.33
N GLU A 60 16.15 26.26 -25.51
CA GLU A 60 15.41 27.46 -25.94
C GLU A 60 16.32 28.42 -26.74
N ARG A 61 17.59 28.56 -26.33
CA ARG A 61 18.62 29.31 -27.08
C ARG A 61 19.00 28.66 -28.41
N ALA A 62 18.71 27.38 -28.59
CA ALA A 62 18.91 26.64 -29.84
C ALA A 62 17.69 26.69 -30.78
N GLY A 63 16.63 27.43 -30.44
CA GLY A 63 15.45 27.61 -31.28
C GLY A 63 14.47 26.42 -31.25
N LEU A 64 14.52 25.58 -30.21
CA LEU A 64 13.64 24.43 -30.05
C LEU A 64 12.55 24.74 -29.01
N SER A 65 11.31 24.89 -29.46
CA SER A 65 10.15 25.10 -28.58
C SER A 65 9.69 23.76 -27.97
N PHE A 66 9.42 23.76 -26.65
CA PHE A 66 8.92 22.59 -25.92
C PHE A 66 7.67 22.95 -25.09
N LEU A 67 6.81 21.96 -24.86
CA LEU A 67 5.61 22.09 -24.02
C LEU A 67 5.84 21.32 -22.71
N PRO A 68 5.73 21.96 -21.52
CA PRO A 68 6.05 21.29 -20.26
C PRO A 68 4.92 20.35 -19.84
N ILE A 69 5.25 19.07 -19.62
CA ILE A 69 4.39 18.14 -18.88
C ILE A 69 4.88 18.13 -17.43
N THR A 70 3.99 18.45 -16.49
CA THR A 70 4.32 18.49 -15.07
C THR A 70 4.47 17.09 -14.47
N LYS A 71 5.16 17.03 -13.33
CA LYS A 71 5.74 15.82 -12.73
C LYS A 71 4.76 14.78 -12.15
N SER A 72 3.44 15.00 -12.28
CA SER A 72 2.42 14.08 -11.75
C SER A 72 1.60 13.36 -12.83
N GLY A 73 1.95 13.48 -14.11
CA GLY A 73 1.38 12.61 -15.15
C GLY A 73 -0.14 12.69 -15.37
N HIS A 74 -0.79 13.81 -15.06
CA HIS A 74 -2.22 14.01 -15.36
C HIS A 74 -2.49 15.30 -16.14
N CYS A 75 -3.36 15.18 -17.14
CA CYS A 75 -3.88 16.25 -18.01
C CYS A 75 -4.82 17.20 -17.23
N PRO A 76 -4.76 18.53 -17.43
CA PRO A 76 -5.69 19.48 -16.83
C PRO A 76 -7.03 19.50 -17.57
N GLU A 77 -7.84 18.44 -17.41
CA GLU A 77 -9.22 18.38 -17.92
C GLU A 77 -10.16 17.72 -16.89
N ARG A 78 -10.43 18.43 -15.78
CA ARG A 78 -11.68 18.24 -15.03
C ARG A 78 -12.18 19.55 -14.44
N TRP A 79 -12.71 20.40 -15.32
CA TRP A 79 -13.81 21.30 -15.00
C TRP A 79 -14.98 20.95 -15.95
N GLN A 80 -16.00 20.32 -15.36
CA GLN A 80 -17.42 20.22 -15.72
C GLN A 80 -17.86 20.54 -17.17
N ALA A 81 -18.47 19.56 -17.85
CA ALA A 81 -19.89 19.57 -18.30
C ALA A 81 -20.11 18.43 -19.32
N GLY A 82 -21.31 17.86 -19.31
CA GLY A 82 -21.64 16.60 -19.99
C GLY A 82 -21.58 16.63 -21.53
N GLY A 83 -21.31 15.45 -22.08
CA GLY A 83 -21.41 15.10 -23.50
C GLY A 83 -20.79 13.73 -23.72
N LYS A 84 -21.62 12.74 -24.05
CA LYS A 84 -21.20 11.39 -24.48
C LYS A 84 -20.63 11.50 -25.89
N ASP A 85 -19.42 10.99 -26.14
CA ASP A 85 -18.93 10.43 -27.44
C ASP A 85 -17.38 10.37 -27.50
N TRP A 86 -16.75 9.49 -26.71
CA TRP A 86 -15.33 9.15 -26.93
C TRP A 86 -14.96 7.69 -26.59
N GLU A 87 -15.93 6.80 -26.44
CA GLU A 87 -15.67 5.37 -26.27
C GLU A 87 -15.65 4.66 -27.62
N SER A 88 -14.50 4.68 -28.29
CA SER A 88 -13.91 3.50 -28.97
C SER A 88 -12.77 3.94 -29.87
N ARG A 89 -11.53 3.62 -29.47
CA ARG A 89 -10.48 2.99 -30.31
C ARG A 89 -9.08 2.95 -29.71
N TYR A 90 -8.82 3.51 -28.52
CA TYR A 90 -7.66 3.13 -27.70
C TYR A 90 -8.03 3.19 -26.21
N GLY A 91 -7.93 2.06 -25.52
CA GLY A 91 -8.27 1.93 -24.11
C GLY A 91 -7.14 2.48 -23.22
N VAL A 92 -7.47 2.79 -21.97
CA VAL A 92 -6.53 3.18 -20.89
C VAL A 92 -5.37 2.17 -20.72
N SER A 93 -5.52 0.96 -21.23
CA SER A 93 -4.49 -0.09 -21.33
C SER A 93 -3.27 0.28 -22.20
N ASP A 94 -3.40 1.19 -23.16
CA ASP A 94 -2.29 1.59 -24.04
C ASP A 94 -1.35 2.64 -23.40
N TRP A 95 -1.68 3.08 -22.18
CA TRP A 95 -1.07 4.23 -21.47
C TRP A 95 -0.25 3.82 -20.25
N LYS A 96 0.09 2.54 -20.16
CA LYS A 96 0.87 1.98 -19.06
C LYS A 96 2.34 2.47 -19.14
N PRO A 97 2.95 2.92 -18.03
CA PRO A 97 4.36 3.32 -17.96
C PRO A 97 5.34 2.24 -18.45
N GLU A 98 4.93 0.96 -18.43
CA GLU A 98 5.66 -0.17 -18.97
C GLU A 98 5.74 -0.13 -20.51
N SER A 99 4.70 0.35 -21.22
CA SER A 99 4.73 0.58 -22.68
C SER A 99 5.74 1.66 -23.08
N TRP A 100 6.00 2.61 -22.17
CA TRP A 100 6.99 3.68 -22.31
C TRP A 100 8.43 3.18 -22.12
N ARG A 101 8.62 2.12 -21.32
CA ARG A 101 9.90 1.43 -21.12
C ARG A 101 10.22 0.40 -22.21
N CYS A 102 9.24 -0.01 -23.00
CA CYS A 102 9.37 -1.05 -24.03
C CYS A 102 9.57 -0.53 -25.46
N SER A 103 9.53 0.79 -25.70
CA SER A 103 9.83 1.40 -27.00
C SER A 103 11.32 1.77 -27.12
N TYR A 104 12.12 0.93 -27.76
CA TYR A 104 13.50 1.28 -28.18
C TYR A 104 13.62 1.18 -29.71
N GLY A 105 12.76 1.93 -30.39
CA GLY A 105 12.98 2.45 -31.73
C GLY A 105 12.98 3.97 -31.63
N ILE A 106 13.57 4.66 -32.60
CA ILE A 106 13.60 6.13 -32.61
C ILE A 106 12.15 6.64 -32.67
N GLN A 107 11.67 7.24 -31.58
CA GLN A 107 10.45 8.05 -31.58
C GLN A 107 10.86 9.49 -31.88
N VAL A 108 10.53 9.96 -33.08
CA VAL A 108 10.67 11.38 -33.45
C VAL A 108 9.34 12.05 -33.13
N SER A 109 9.31 12.87 -32.08
CA SER A 109 8.17 13.74 -31.81
C SER A 109 8.39 15.06 -32.52
N THR A 110 7.71 15.29 -33.64
CA THR A 110 7.58 16.63 -34.21
C THR A 110 6.39 17.29 -33.53
N GLY A 111 6.61 18.34 -32.75
CA GLY A 111 5.62 18.98 -31.87
C GLY A 111 4.47 19.72 -32.58
N SER A 112 3.93 19.21 -33.68
CA SER A 112 2.73 19.71 -34.35
C SER A 112 2.03 18.54 -35.07
N PRO A 113 0.67 18.51 -35.14
CA PRO A 113 -0.03 17.56 -36.01
C PRO A 113 0.59 17.67 -37.40
N SER A 114 1.08 16.55 -37.92
CA SER A 114 1.99 16.55 -39.06
C SER A 114 1.38 17.26 -40.26
N GLY A 115 2.15 18.15 -40.90
CA GLY A 115 1.77 18.78 -42.16
C GLY A 115 1.61 17.74 -43.27
N ASP A 116 0.36 17.36 -43.53
CA ASP A 116 -0.08 16.60 -44.69
C ASP A 116 0.67 15.28 -44.94
N ILE A 117 1.07 14.52 -43.89
CA ILE A 117 1.73 13.21 -44.08
C ILE A 117 0.70 12.11 -44.32
N THR A 118 0.90 11.31 -45.37
CA THR A 118 0.17 10.08 -45.69
C THR A 118 1.08 8.86 -45.49
N ASP A 119 0.68 7.96 -44.60
CA ASP A 119 1.35 6.69 -44.33
C ASP A 119 0.54 5.51 -44.90
N LEU A 120 1.22 4.60 -45.59
CA LEU A 120 0.70 3.31 -46.05
C LEU A 120 1.39 2.19 -45.28
N ASP A 121 0.68 1.53 -44.37
CA ASP A 121 1.22 0.43 -43.55
C ASP A 121 0.80 -0.94 -44.09
N PHE A 122 1.79 -1.73 -44.51
CA PHE A 122 1.64 -3.08 -45.04
C PHE A 122 2.01 -4.10 -43.95
N GLU A 123 1.01 -4.84 -43.46
CA GLU A 123 1.27 -5.89 -42.47
C GLU A 123 2.12 -7.03 -43.03
N PHE A 124 2.81 -7.76 -42.14
CA PHE A 124 3.67 -8.87 -42.53
C PHE A 124 2.93 -9.99 -43.28
N ALA A 125 1.63 -10.17 -43.03
CA ALA A 125 0.82 -11.14 -43.77
C ALA A 125 0.77 -10.83 -45.28
N ILE A 126 0.62 -9.56 -45.66
CA ILE A 126 0.67 -9.11 -47.07
C ILE A 126 2.03 -9.43 -47.68
N ILE A 127 3.09 -9.11 -46.93
CA ILE A 127 4.46 -9.36 -47.36
C ILE A 127 4.65 -10.85 -47.62
N ARG A 128 4.23 -11.74 -46.70
CA ARG A 128 4.37 -13.19 -46.80
C ARG A 128 3.56 -13.81 -47.93
N ASP A 129 2.31 -13.39 -48.09
CA ASP A 129 1.33 -14.10 -48.93
C ASP A 129 1.23 -13.54 -50.36
N HIS A 130 1.63 -12.29 -50.56
CA HIS A 130 1.55 -11.54 -51.83
C HIS A 130 2.83 -10.73 -52.10
N SER A 131 4.01 -11.33 -51.87
CA SER A 131 5.31 -10.66 -51.96
C SER A 131 5.58 -10.02 -53.33
N ASP A 132 5.20 -10.69 -54.41
CA ASP A 132 5.36 -10.24 -55.80
C ASP A 132 4.54 -8.98 -56.08
N VAL A 133 3.24 -9.02 -55.78
CA VAL A 133 2.31 -7.90 -55.93
C VAL A 133 2.72 -6.71 -55.06
N LEU A 134 3.19 -6.98 -53.83
CA LEU A 134 3.65 -5.93 -52.92
C LEU A 134 4.95 -5.27 -53.41
N ILE A 135 5.91 -6.05 -53.93
CA ILE A 135 7.17 -5.51 -54.47
C ILE A 135 6.85 -4.58 -55.66
N ASP A 136 6.00 -5.00 -56.59
CA ASP A 136 5.59 -4.16 -57.72
C ASP A 136 4.89 -2.88 -57.26
N THR A 137 4.07 -2.97 -56.20
CA THR A 137 3.38 -1.81 -55.62
C THR A 137 4.35 -0.86 -54.94
N LEU A 138 5.28 -1.37 -54.14
CA LEU A 138 6.30 -0.55 -53.47
C LEU A 138 7.26 0.07 -54.47
N GLN A 139 7.58 -0.61 -55.58
CA GLN A 139 8.36 -0.04 -56.67
C GLN A 139 7.64 1.15 -57.32
N GLN A 140 6.34 1.01 -57.61
CA GLN A 140 5.54 2.10 -58.16
C GLN A 140 5.43 3.28 -57.18
N LEU A 141 5.17 3.02 -55.90
CA LEU A 141 5.13 4.05 -54.86
C LEU A 141 6.48 4.75 -54.69
N CYS A 142 7.58 3.99 -54.67
CA CYS A 142 8.93 4.52 -54.56
C CYS A 142 9.35 5.32 -55.81
N ALA A 143 8.78 5.03 -56.97
CA ALA A 143 9.04 5.77 -58.20
C ALA A 143 8.30 7.12 -58.27
N LEU A 144 7.28 7.33 -57.42
CA LEU A 144 6.57 8.61 -57.36
C LEU A 144 7.40 9.75 -56.75
N VAL A 145 8.46 9.43 -56.00
CA VAL A 145 9.19 10.40 -55.19
C VAL A 145 10.69 10.13 -55.17
N ASP A 146 11.48 11.20 -55.23
CA ASP A 146 12.91 11.12 -54.99
C ASP A 146 13.19 10.93 -53.48
N ASN A 147 13.80 9.80 -53.10
CA ASN A 147 14.02 9.34 -51.71
C ASN A 147 12.74 8.94 -50.93
N PRO A 148 12.08 7.83 -51.31
CA PRO A 148 10.93 7.31 -50.58
C PRO A 148 11.32 6.87 -49.16
N LEU A 149 10.50 7.26 -48.18
CA LEU A 149 10.69 6.85 -46.80
C LEU A 149 9.99 5.51 -46.56
N LEU A 150 10.79 4.46 -46.45
CA LEU A 150 10.33 3.08 -46.24
C LEU A 150 10.89 2.54 -44.93
N VAL A 151 10.05 1.90 -44.10
CA VAL A 151 10.41 1.44 -42.75
C VAL A 151 9.89 0.03 -42.49
N ILE A 152 10.68 -0.85 -41.88
CA ILE A 152 10.21 -2.16 -41.36
C ILE A 152 9.63 -1.99 -39.95
N THR A 153 8.45 -2.54 -39.70
CA THR A 153 7.75 -2.44 -38.41
C THR A 153 8.22 -3.52 -37.42
N LYS A 154 7.83 -3.40 -36.15
CA LYS A 154 8.25 -4.32 -35.07
C LYS A 154 7.89 -5.79 -35.31
N ARG A 155 6.81 -6.05 -36.06
CA ARG A 155 6.32 -7.40 -36.39
C ARG A 155 6.72 -7.86 -37.80
N GLY A 156 7.60 -7.12 -38.46
CA GLY A 156 8.08 -7.44 -39.81
C GLY A 156 7.21 -6.92 -40.95
N GLY A 157 6.25 -6.01 -40.68
CA GLY A 157 5.53 -5.27 -41.73
C GLY A 157 6.43 -4.21 -42.39
N LEU A 158 5.91 -3.51 -43.42
CA LEU A 158 6.56 -2.42 -44.12
C LEU A 158 5.67 -1.19 -44.13
N ARG A 159 6.24 -0.01 -43.93
CA ARG A 159 5.52 1.26 -44.01
C ARG A 159 6.17 2.21 -44.99
N PHE A 160 5.37 2.75 -45.90
CA PHE A 160 5.75 3.81 -46.82
C PHE A 160 5.15 5.14 -46.36
N SER A 161 5.95 6.21 -46.34
CA SER A 161 5.55 7.54 -45.87
C SER A 161 5.86 8.62 -46.89
N VAL A 162 4.87 9.47 -47.19
CA VAL A 162 5.00 10.66 -48.05
C VAL A 162 4.21 11.83 -47.49
N ARG A 163 4.44 13.05 -47.99
CA ARG A 163 3.56 14.20 -47.75
C ARG A 163 2.63 14.40 -48.94
N THR A 164 1.35 14.63 -48.71
CA THR A 164 0.32 14.87 -49.72
C THR A 164 -0.45 16.15 -49.42
N PRO A 165 0.12 17.34 -49.74
CA PRO A 165 -0.45 18.61 -49.35
C PRO A 165 -1.89 18.83 -49.84
N GLY A 166 -2.76 19.34 -48.97
CA GLY A 166 -4.15 19.66 -49.31
C GLY A 166 -5.10 18.45 -49.45
N TYR A 167 -4.62 17.24 -49.21
CA TYR A 167 -5.47 16.05 -49.11
C TYR A 167 -6.09 15.95 -47.70
N VAL A 168 -7.35 16.39 -47.58
CA VAL A 168 -8.16 16.18 -46.37
C VAL A 168 -9.06 14.99 -46.62
N HIS A 169 -8.78 13.86 -45.98
CA HIS A 169 -9.62 12.68 -46.11
C HIS A 169 -11.02 13.01 -45.55
N PRO A 170 -12.12 12.83 -46.31
CA PRO A 170 -13.46 13.10 -45.81
C PRO A 170 -13.72 12.26 -44.55
N ILE A 171 -14.18 12.94 -43.50
CA ILE A 171 -14.45 12.42 -42.14
C ILE A 171 -14.86 10.95 -42.19
N CYS A 172 -14.09 10.04 -41.57
CA CYS A 172 -14.60 8.82 -40.93
C CYS A 172 -13.47 8.02 -40.28
N GLU A 173 -13.85 7.23 -39.27
CA GLU A 173 -13.16 6.09 -38.70
C GLU A 173 -12.25 5.31 -39.67
N LYS A 174 -11.14 4.71 -39.16
CA LYS A 174 -10.20 3.85 -39.90
C LYS A 174 -10.82 3.22 -41.14
N ILE A 175 -10.36 3.60 -42.33
CA ILE A 175 -10.81 2.96 -43.56
C ILE A 175 -9.85 1.82 -43.87
N ALA A 176 -10.34 0.59 -43.69
CA ALA A 176 -9.66 -0.60 -44.16
C ALA A 176 -9.95 -0.76 -45.67
N VAL A 177 -8.91 -0.75 -46.50
CA VAL A 177 -9.07 -0.67 -47.97
C VAL A 177 -9.30 -2.05 -48.63
N ALA A 178 -9.00 -3.17 -47.96
CA ALA A 178 -9.32 -4.51 -48.46
C ALA A 178 -9.61 -5.48 -47.31
N THR A 179 -10.56 -6.41 -47.49
CA THR A 179 -10.80 -7.52 -46.56
C THR A 179 -10.80 -8.84 -47.32
N TRP A 180 -9.85 -9.71 -46.99
CA TRP A 180 -9.86 -11.11 -47.41
C TRP A 180 -10.55 -11.94 -46.33
N LYS A 181 -11.53 -12.76 -46.70
CA LYS A 181 -12.15 -13.73 -45.79
C LYS A 181 -11.68 -15.12 -46.18
N ASN A 182 -10.83 -15.74 -45.36
CA ASN A 182 -10.67 -17.19 -45.38
C ASN A 182 -10.94 -17.77 -43.99
N TYR A 183 -11.73 -18.83 -43.96
CA TYR A 183 -12.28 -19.41 -42.73
C TYR A 183 -11.23 -20.26 -42.01
N ARG A 184 -10.52 -19.68 -41.05
CA ARG A 184 -10.15 -20.24 -39.72
C ARG A 184 -9.08 -19.36 -39.04
N GLU A 185 -9.41 -18.88 -37.85
CA GLU A 185 -8.53 -18.29 -36.82
C GLU A 185 -7.60 -17.15 -37.26
N HIS A 186 -8.07 -15.90 -37.06
CA HIS A 186 -7.34 -14.63 -37.12
C HIS A 186 -6.38 -14.40 -38.30
N ASP A 187 -6.91 -14.14 -39.49
CA ASP A 187 -6.13 -13.54 -40.57
C ASP A 187 -7.04 -12.59 -41.40
N THR A 188 -7.14 -11.34 -40.94
CA THR A 188 -7.68 -10.23 -41.75
C THR A 188 -6.47 -9.44 -42.26
N LEU A 189 -6.40 -9.24 -43.57
CA LEU A 189 -5.36 -8.43 -44.21
C LEU A 189 -5.69 -6.93 -44.02
N TYR A 190 -4.81 -6.15 -43.38
CA TYR A 190 -5.03 -4.71 -43.19
C TYR A 190 -4.03 -3.86 -44.00
N LEU A 191 -4.56 -2.95 -44.83
CA LEU A 191 -3.86 -1.76 -45.29
C LEU A 191 -4.53 -0.58 -44.57
N GLU A 192 -3.81 0.07 -43.66
CA GLU A 192 -4.28 1.28 -42.95
C GLU A 192 -3.70 2.53 -43.63
N ILE A 193 -4.56 3.49 -43.97
CA ILE A 193 -4.19 4.82 -44.47
C ILE A 193 -4.55 5.86 -43.40
N PHE A 194 -3.59 6.73 -43.05
CA PHE A 194 -3.80 7.80 -42.06
C PHE A 194 -3.95 9.16 -42.76
N GLY A 195 -4.91 10.01 -42.32
CA GLY A 195 -5.14 11.37 -42.86
C GLY A 195 -5.38 12.45 -41.78
N GLU A 196 -5.14 13.73 -42.17
CA GLU A 196 -5.22 15.07 -41.51
C GLU A 196 -4.67 15.25 -40.09
N LYS A 197 -4.77 14.25 -39.22
CA LYS A 197 -4.02 14.17 -37.95
C LYS A 197 -2.92 13.14 -38.11
N GLY A 198 -2.00 13.39 -39.03
CA GLY A 198 -0.86 12.49 -39.16
C GLY A 198 -0.03 12.46 -37.87
N LEU A 199 0.74 11.39 -37.73
CA LEU A 199 1.46 10.93 -36.53
C LEU A 199 0.68 11.13 -35.23
N SER A 200 0.10 10.06 -34.71
CA SER A 200 -0.17 10.04 -33.27
C SER A 200 1.16 10.21 -32.52
N ARG A 201 1.13 10.86 -31.36
CA ARG A 201 2.29 11.05 -30.44
C ARG A 201 2.98 9.74 -29.99
N TYR A 202 2.56 8.58 -30.49
CA TYR A 202 3.07 7.24 -30.20
C TYR A 202 3.65 6.50 -31.42
N ASP A 203 3.84 7.18 -32.55
CA ASP A 203 4.35 6.51 -33.76
C ASP A 203 5.85 6.16 -33.66
N ALA A 204 6.20 4.87 -33.71
CA ALA A 204 7.57 4.37 -33.54
C ALA A 204 8.05 3.70 -34.83
N ARG A 205 9.17 4.19 -35.39
CA ARG A 205 9.78 3.67 -36.62
C ARG A 205 11.02 2.86 -36.27
N TYR A 206 10.97 1.56 -36.51
CA TYR A 206 11.93 0.60 -35.94
C TYR A 206 13.17 0.40 -36.81
N GLU A 207 13.04 0.46 -38.13
CA GLU A 207 14.14 0.25 -39.05
C GLU A 207 13.87 0.95 -40.37
N ILE A 208 14.60 2.04 -40.65
CA ILE A 208 14.50 2.75 -41.92
C ILE A 208 15.24 1.92 -42.98
N VAL A 209 14.52 1.53 -44.02
CA VAL A 209 15.05 0.82 -45.18
C VAL A 209 15.62 1.82 -46.20
N SER A 210 14.89 2.90 -46.45
CA SER A 210 15.28 3.98 -47.36
C SER A 210 14.65 5.32 -46.97
N GLY A 211 15.21 6.41 -47.50
CA GLY A 211 14.69 7.77 -47.29
C GLY A 211 15.13 8.40 -45.96
N SER A 212 14.62 9.59 -45.68
CA SER A 212 14.96 10.36 -44.48
C SER A 212 13.70 10.84 -43.77
N LEU A 213 13.66 10.68 -42.45
CA LEU A 213 12.58 11.22 -41.62
C LEU A 213 12.53 12.75 -41.62
N LEU A 214 13.65 13.42 -41.90
CA LEU A 214 13.71 14.88 -41.94
C LEU A 214 13.29 15.46 -43.28
N ASN A 215 13.28 14.64 -44.32
CA ASN A 215 13.01 15.06 -45.69
C ASN A 215 12.05 14.08 -46.35
N ILE A 216 10.85 13.98 -45.79
CA ILE A 216 9.77 13.17 -46.34
C ILE A 216 9.31 13.85 -47.64
N PRO A 217 9.37 13.16 -48.78
CA PRO A 217 9.05 13.79 -50.06
C PRO A 217 7.57 14.11 -50.18
N GLU A 218 7.27 15.21 -50.88
CA GLU A 218 5.91 15.67 -51.20
C GLU A 218 5.46 15.11 -52.55
N VAL A 219 4.23 14.61 -52.61
CA VAL A 219 3.61 14.01 -53.80
C VAL A 219 2.12 14.38 -53.84
N ASP A 220 1.55 14.51 -55.04
CA ASP A 220 0.08 14.58 -55.18
C ASP A 220 -0.54 13.28 -54.65
N TYR A 221 -1.65 13.36 -53.92
CA TYR A 221 -2.32 12.18 -53.37
C TYR A 221 -2.96 11.30 -54.46
N ARG A 222 -3.30 11.85 -55.63
CA ARG A 222 -4.04 11.10 -56.66
C ARG A 222 -3.25 9.90 -57.20
N PRO A 223 -1.98 10.03 -57.63
CA PRO A 223 -1.18 8.88 -58.06
C PRO A 223 -0.97 7.84 -56.96
N VAL A 224 -0.88 8.28 -55.70
CA VAL A 224 -0.75 7.37 -54.54
C VAL A 224 -2.02 6.52 -54.39
N LEU A 225 -3.21 7.14 -54.50
CA LEU A 225 -4.48 6.41 -54.43
C LEU A 225 -4.69 5.49 -55.64
N GLU A 226 -4.31 5.89 -56.84
CA GLU A 226 -4.40 5.04 -58.04
C GLU A 226 -3.59 3.74 -57.88
N ILE A 227 -2.38 3.83 -57.33
CA ILE A 227 -1.54 2.65 -57.05
C ILE A 227 -2.16 1.77 -55.95
N VAL A 228 -2.72 2.39 -54.91
CA VAL A 228 -3.40 1.65 -53.82
C VAL A 228 -4.67 0.95 -54.31
N ASP A 229 -5.45 1.60 -55.18
CA ASP A 229 -6.65 1.00 -55.77
C ASP A 229 -6.28 -0.17 -56.71
N ALA A 230 -5.19 -0.06 -57.48
CA ALA A 230 -4.68 -1.17 -58.29
C ALA A 230 -4.22 -2.36 -57.42
N LEU A 231 -3.53 -2.10 -56.30
CA LEU A 231 -3.17 -3.14 -55.33
C LEU A 231 -4.42 -3.85 -54.78
N ARG A 232 -5.45 -3.08 -54.45
CA ARG A 232 -6.72 -3.58 -53.93
C ARG A 232 -7.39 -4.54 -54.91
N GLU A 233 -7.40 -4.21 -56.20
CA GLU A 233 -7.95 -5.08 -57.24
C GLU A 233 -7.16 -6.38 -57.41
N GLN A 234 -5.82 -6.32 -57.30
CA GLN A 234 -4.95 -7.49 -57.45
C GLN A 234 -5.07 -8.47 -56.27
N ILE A 235 -5.13 -7.97 -55.03
CA ILE A 235 -5.27 -8.82 -53.82
C ILE A 235 -6.71 -9.31 -53.64
N GLY A 236 -7.71 -8.60 -54.20
CA GLY A 236 -9.12 -8.94 -54.09
C GLY A 236 -9.58 -10.18 -54.88
N THR A 237 -8.71 -10.83 -55.67
CA THR A 237 -9.07 -12.04 -56.43
C THR A 237 -8.57 -13.32 -55.74
N PRO A 238 -9.44 -14.31 -55.45
CA PRO A 238 -9.03 -15.51 -54.72
C PRO A 238 -8.11 -16.41 -55.57
N LYS A 239 -6.98 -16.82 -54.99
CA LYS A 239 -6.00 -17.74 -55.61
C LYS A 239 -6.64 -19.14 -55.80
N PRO A 240 -6.46 -19.81 -56.96
CA PRO A 240 -7.05 -21.13 -57.17
C PRO A 240 -6.42 -22.17 -56.22
N GLU A 241 -7.28 -22.95 -55.57
CA GLU A 241 -6.90 -23.91 -54.53
C GLU A 241 -5.99 -25.02 -55.05
N LYS A 242 -4.91 -25.32 -54.32
CA LYS A 242 -4.12 -26.54 -54.52
C LYS A 242 -4.82 -27.73 -53.84
N PRO A 243 -4.90 -28.91 -54.49
CA PRO A 243 -5.63 -30.05 -53.96
C PRO A 243 -4.91 -30.66 -52.73
N ILE A 244 -5.66 -30.77 -51.64
CA ILE A 244 -5.19 -31.30 -50.36
C ILE A 244 -5.19 -32.84 -50.40
N SER A 245 -4.03 -33.45 -50.13
CA SER A 245 -3.89 -34.91 -50.01
C SER A 245 -4.44 -35.41 -48.67
N ALA A 246 -5.28 -36.43 -48.71
CA ALA A 246 -5.84 -37.10 -47.54
C ALA A 246 -4.79 -37.94 -46.77
N LYS A 247 -4.78 -37.83 -45.44
CA LYS A 247 -4.24 -38.82 -44.50
C LYS A 247 -5.27 -39.04 -43.38
N SER A 248 -5.97 -40.17 -43.42
CA SER A 248 -5.69 -41.45 -42.74
C SER A 248 -6.10 -41.46 -41.26
N THR A 249 -7.32 -41.91 -41.04
CA THR A 249 -7.91 -42.31 -39.77
C THR A 249 -7.09 -43.42 -39.12
N THR A 250 -6.77 -43.30 -37.83
CA THR A 250 -6.27 -44.42 -37.01
C THR A 250 -7.30 -44.83 -35.98
N SER A 251 -7.38 -46.14 -35.81
CA SER A 251 -8.40 -46.98 -35.20
C SER A 251 -8.65 -46.79 -33.71
N GLY A 252 -9.91 -46.98 -33.32
CA GLY A 252 -10.36 -47.06 -31.93
C GLY A 252 -9.89 -48.32 -31.21
N GLN A 253 -9.64 -48.16 -29.90
CA GLN A 253 -9.57 -49.26 -28.93
C GLN A 253 -10.88 -49.30 -28.13
N GLN A 254 -11.45 -50.50 -28.06
CA GLN A 254 -12.67 -50.84 -27.32
C GLN A 254 -12.50 -50.56 -25.82
N ARG A 255 -13.42 -49.78 -25.25
CA ARG A 255 -13.60 -49.63 -23.80
C ARG A 255 -14.25 -50.89 -23.24
N ASN A 256 -13.61 -51.49 -22.26
CA ASN A 256 -14.21 -52.51 -21.40
C ASN A 256 -15.32 -51.88 -20.53
N ASP A 257 -16.35 -52.69 -20.33
CA ASP A 257 -17.60 -52.41 -19.63
C ASP A 257 -17.35 -51.97 -18.16
N VAL A 258 -17.80 -50.76 -17.81
CA VAL A 258 -17.63 -50.12 -16.50
C VAL A 258 -18.89 -50.35 -15.67
N SER A 259 -19.00 -51.52 -15.03
CA SER A 259 -20.16 -51.84 -14.18
C SER A 259 -19.82 -52.25 -12.73
N SER A 260 -18.58 -52.04 -12.26
CA SER A 260 -18.27 -52.22 -10.83
C SER A 260 -17.09 -51.36 -10.33
N VAL A 261 -17.23 -50.03 -10.37
CA VAL A 261 -16.29 -49.15 -9.65
C VAL A 261 -16.53 -49.30 -8.14
N LYS A 262 -15.55 -49.86 -7.44
CA LYS A 262 -15.57 -49.97 -5.97
C LYS A 262 -15.00 -48.70 -5.36
N PHE A 263 -15.52 -48.30 -4.21
CA PHE A 263 -15.08 -47.11 -3.46
C PHE A 263 -14.45 -47.54 -2.13
N VAL A 264 -13.39 -46.86 -1.71
CA VAL A 264 -12.67 -47.14 -0.46
C VAL A 264 -12.44 -45.84 0.30
N ASP A 265 -12.61 -45.84 1.63
CA ASP A 265 -12.77 -44.61 2.43
C ASP A 265 -11.48 -43.92 2.93
N ALA A 266 -10.29 -44.48 2.65
CA ALA A 266 -9.03 -43.90 3.14
C ALA A 266 -7.81 -44.16 2.26
N LEU A 267 -6.88 -43.21 2.26
CA LEU A 267 -5.51 -43.37 1.77
C LEU A 267 -4.62 -43.97 2.87
N PRO A 268 -3.62 -44.79 2.51
CA PRO A 268 -2.49 -45.09 3.38
C PRO A 268 -1.85 -43.80 3.91
N SER A 269 -1.46 -43.80 5.19
CA SER A 269 -0.90 -42.63 5.87
C SER A 269 0.55 -42.32 5.47
N ASP A 270 1.24 -43.28 4.86
CA ASP A 270 2.65 -43.25 4.44
C ASP A 270 2.82 -43.00 2.93
N LEU A 271 1.82 -42.41 2.27
CA LEU A 271 1.76 -42.32 0.81
C LEU A 271 2.67 -41.20 0.27
N HIS A 272 3.74 -41.58 -0.41
CA HIS A 272 4.66 -40.65 -1.08
C HIS A 272 4.31 -40.48 -2.57
N TRP A 273 4.13 -39.23 -3.03
CA TRP A 273 3.78 -38.89 -4.41
C TRP A 273 5.01 -38.63 -5.29
N VAL A 274 4.94 -39.07 -6.55
CA VAL A 274 5.89 -38.78 -7.62
C VAL A 274 5.14 -38.10 -8.76
N GLU A 275 5.57 -36.90 -9.11
CA GLU A 275 4.95 -36.11 -10.18
C GLU A 275 5.31 -36.67 -11.57
N ARG A 276 4.32 -36.69 -12.47
CA ARG A 276 4.45 -37.16 -13.85
C ARG A 276 4.51 -35.97 -14.80
N SER A 277 5.03 -36.20 -16.01
CA SER A 277 5.18 -35.16 -17.04
C SER A 277 3.87 -34.54 -17.53
N ASP A 278 2.73 -35.17 -17.24
CA ASP A 278 1.38 -34.67 -17.55
C ASP A 278 0.76 -33.85 -16.40
N GLY A 279 1.51 -33.60 -15.32
CA GLY A 279 1.05 -32.88 -14.13
C GLY A 279 0.20 -33.72 -13.16
N SER A 280 -0.08 -34.99 -13.47
CA SER A 280 -0.64 -35.94 -12.50
C SER A 280 0.45 -36.44 -11.55
N SER A 281 0.07 -37.05 -10.43
CA SER A 281 1.04 -37.69 -9.52
C SER A 281 0.69 -39.16 -9.30
N MET A 282 1.68 -40.01 -9.08
CA MET A 282 1.49 -41.42 -8.72
C MET A 282 2.26 -41.76 -7.45
N SER A 283 1.73 -42.67 -6.63
CA SER A 283 2.44 -43.10 -5.44
C SER A 283 3.69 -43.89 -5.80
N PHE A 284 4.76 -43.75 -5.00
CA PHE A 284 5.89 -44.67 -5.04
C PHE A 284 5.38 -46.11 -4.87
N ARG A 285 5.99 -47.09 -5.55
CA ARG A 285 5.63 -48.50 -5.37
C ARG A 285 6.08 -48.94 -3.97
N SER A 286 5.17 -48.89 -3.01
CA SER A 286 5.32 -49.43 -1.65
C SER A 286 4.38 -50.62 -1.47
N ASP A 287 4.53 -51.37 -0.39
CA ASP A 287 3.70 -52.53 -0.01
C ASP A 287 2.30 -52.12 0.49
N TYR A 288 1.59 -51.24 -0.24
CA TYR A 288 0.24 -50.85 0.16
C TYR A 288 -0.73 -52.02 -0.02
N PRO A 289 -1.44 -52.46 1.04
CA PRO A 289 -2.40 -53.54 0.95
C PRO A 289 -3.55 -53.19 0.01
N CYS A 290 -4.00 -54.16 -0.78
CA CYS A 290 -5.21 -53.99 -1.58
C CYS A 290 -6.43 -53.81 -0.65
N GLN A 291 -7.05 -52.65 -0.67
CA GLN A 291 -8.19 -52.34 0.20
C GLN A 291 -9.48 -53.07 -0.17
N VAL A 292 -9.53 -53.66 -1.37
CA VAL A 292 -10.70 -54.39 -1.86
C VAL A 292 -10.67 -55.87 -1.46
N THR A 293 -9.47 -56.47 -1.41
CA THR A 293 -9.33 -57.92 -1.22
C THR A 293 -8.35 -58.30 -0.11
N GLY A 294 -7.63 -57.34 0.48
CA GLY A 294 -6.75 -57.54 1.64
C GLY A 294 -5.40 -58.19 1.35
N HIS A 295 -4.98 -58.30 0.08
CA HIS A 295 -3.75 -59.00 -0.28
C HIS A 295 -2.52 -58.13 -0.01
N THR A 296 -1.48 -58.72 0.58
CA THR A 296 -0.18 -58.10 0.91
C THR A 296 1.02 -58.80 0.24
N LYS A 297 0.77 -59.77 -0.65
CA LYS A 297 1.76 -60.81 -1.01
C LYS A 297 2.90 -60.40 -1.96
N SER A 298 3.06 -59.13 -2.31
CA SER A 298 4.19 -58.68 -3.15
C SER A 298 4.39 -57.15 -3.13
N ALA A 299 5.66 -56.74 -3.25
CA ALA A 299 6.13 -55.38 -3.53
C ALA A 299 5.21 -54.66 -4.53
N GLY A 300 4.36 -53.76 -4.03
CA GLY A 300 3.45 -52.95 -4.87
C GLY A 300 2.07 -53.56 -5.12
N ALA A 301 1.42 -54.15 -4.12
CA ALA A 301 0.09 -54.72 -4.27
C ALA A 301 -0.95 -53.69 -4.76
N ALA A 302 -0.94 -52.45 -4.25
CA ALA A 302 -1.75 -51.34 -4.74
C ALA A 302 -0.88 -50.11 -5.09
N GLN A 303 -1.26 -49.38 -6.14
CA GLN A 303 -0.63 -48.12 -6.54
C GLN A 303 -1.69 -47.04 -6.72
N TYR A 304 -1.42 -45.85 -6.20
CA TYR A 304 -2.36 -44.74 -6.20
C TYR A 304 -1.97 -43.70 -7.24
N TYR A 305 -2.96 -43.05 -7.85
CA TYR A 305 -2.82 -42.06 -8.91
C TYR A 305 -3.68 -40.85 -8.56
N LYS A 306 -3.05 -39.71 -8.33
CA LYS A 306 -3.70 -38.42 -8.14
C LYS A 306 -3.83 -37.73 -9.48
N GLN A 307 -5.06 -37.66 -9.97
CA GLN A 307 -5.42 -36.96 -11.20
C GLN A 307 -5.30 -35.44 -11.02
N LEU A 308 -5.24 -34.69 -12.13
CA LEU A 308 -5.18 -33.22 -12.12
C LEU A 308 -6.39 -32.57 -11.42
N ASN A 309 -7.55 -33.21 -11.45
CA ASN A 309 -8.77 -32.76 -10.77
C ASN A 309 -8.79 -33.10 -9.25
N GLY A 310 -7.71 -33.65 -8.70
CA GLY A 310 -7.59 -34.04 -7.30
C GLY A 310 -8.20 -35.40 -6.95
N GLN A 311 -8.86 -36.07 -7.89
CA GLN A 311 -9.35 -37.44 -7.69
C GLN A 311 -8.19 -38.41 -7.51
N ILE A 312 -8.30 -39.33 -6.55
CA ILE A 312 -7.29 -40.35 -6.32
C ILE A 312 -7.86 -41.72 -6.68
N ASP A 313 -7.33 -42.27 -7.76
CA ASP A 313 -7.60 -43.63 -8.20
C ASP A 313 -6.55 -44.57 -7.60
N ALA A 314 -6.92 -45.81 -7.36
CA ALA A 314 -6.00 -46.83 -6.91
C ALA A 314 -6.18 -48.08 -7.76
N PHE A 315 -5.07 -48.72 -8.10
CA PHE A 315 -5.04 -49.93 -8.89
C PHE A 315 -4.26 -51.02 -8.16
N CYS A 316 -4.89 -52.18 -7.96
CA CYS A 316 -4.19 -53.35 -7.44
C CYS A 316 -3.54 -54.14 -8.58
N HIS A 317 -2.22 -54.22 -8.58
CA HIS A 317 -1.49 -55.03 -9.56
C HIS A 317 -1.72 -56.54 -9.37
N ASN A 318 -2.15 -56.98 -8.19
CA ASN A 318 -2.40 -58.40 -7.87
C ASN A 318 -3.79 -58.89 -8.26
N CYS A 319 -4.86 -58.14 -7.95
CA CYS A 319 -6.22 -58.54 -8.28
C CYS A 319 -6.81 -57.81 -9.50
N GLN A 320 -6.02 -56.92 -10.12
CA GLN A 320 -6.38 -56.09 -11.28
C GLN A 320 -7.65 -55.26 -11.08
N GLN A 321 -8.03 -54.98 -9.83
CA GLN A 321 -9.17 -54.12 -9.53
C GLN A 321 -8.72 -52.68 -9.38
N SER A 322 -9.47 -51.78 -9.99
CA SER A 322 -9.40 -50.34 -9.75
C SER A 322 -10.46 -49.93 -8.73
N TRP A 323 -10.12 -49.00 -7.86
CA TRP A 323 -11.10 -48.35 -7.00
C TRP A 323 -10.79 -46.86 -6.89
N ILE A 324 -11.82 -46.08 -6.57
CA ILE A 324 -11.68 -44.66 -6.29
C ILE A 324 -11.57 -44.51 -4.77
N VAL A 325 -10.53 -43.82 -4.31
CA VAL A 325 -10.42 -43.45 -2.90
C VAL A 325 -11.39 -42.32 -2.65
N LYS A 326 -12.45 -42.60 -1.90
CA LYS A 326 -13.28 -41.57 -1.29
C LYS A 326 -12.37 -40.85 -0.30
N HIS A 327 -11.84 -39.70 -0.72
CA HIS A 327 -11.59 -38.67 0.26
C HIS A 327 -12.93 -38.50 0.99
N SER A 328 -13.00 -38.79 2.29
CA SER A 328 -14.15 -38.32 3.06
C SER A 328 -14.21 -36.82 2.78
N ASP A 329 -15.19 -36.40 1.99
CA ASP A 329 -15.23 -35.05 1.48
C ASP A 329 -15.17 -34.11 2.69
N ARG A 330 -14.39 -33.03 2.60
CA ARG A 330 -14.31 -32.01 3.65
C ARG A 330 -15.73 -31.62 4.08
N THR A 331 -16.65 -31.55 3.11
CA THR A 331 -18.09 -31.34 3.30
C THR A 331 -18.75 -32.41 4.17
N THR A 332 -18.45 -33.70 3.95
CA THR A 332 -18.97 -34.80 4.78
C THR A 332 -18.51 -34.68 6.23
N ARG A 333 -17.21 -34.41 6.46
CA ARG A 333 -16.68 -34.22 7.83
C ARG A 333 -17.30 -33.00 8.50
N ILE A 334 -17.43 -31.89 7.77
CA ILE A 334 -18.12 -30.69 8.27
C ILE A 334 -19.55 -31.04 8.68
N ASN A 335 -20.29 -31.80 7.86
CA ASN A 335 -21.65 -32.21 8.17
C ASN A 335 -21.73 -33.15 9.38
N GLU A 336 -20.73 -34.02 9.59
CA GLU A 336 -20.64 -34.86 10.79
C GLU A 336 -20.31 -34.06 12.05
N ILE A 337 -19.43 -33.05 11.95
CA ILE A 337 -19.14 -32.11 13.05
C ILE A 337 -20.39 -31.29 13.40
N ARG A 338 -21.10 -30.77 12.39
CA ARG A 338 -22.39 -30.07 12.59
C ARG A 338 -23.41 -30.97 13.28
N ALA A 339 -23.43 -32.27 12.97
CA ALA A 339 -24.26 -33.27 13.61
C ALA A 339 -23.75 -33.72 15.01
N GLY A 340 -22.62 -33.20 15.49
CA GLY A 340 -22.02 -33.56 16.78
C GLY A 340 -21.43 -34.98 16.82
N ARG A 341 -21.20 -35.61 15.66
CA ARG A 341 -20.68 -36.98 15.55
C ARG A 341 -19.16 -37.05 15.45
N LEU A 342 -18.50 -35.93 15.16
CA LEU A 342 -17.07 -35.84 14.92
C LEU A 342 -16.49 -34.61 15.62
N SER A 343 -15.25 -34.70 16.10
CA SER A 343 -14.54 -33.56 16.69
C SER A 343 -14.32 -32.44 15.66
N PRO A 344 -14.42 -31.15 16.05
CA PRO A 344 -14.01 -30.01 15.21
C PRO A 344 -12.53 -30.07 14.77
N LEU A 345 -11.68 -30.85 15.45
CA LEU A 345 -10.27 -31.04 15.12
C LEU A 345 -10.04 -32.10 14.03
N ALA A 346 -11.09 -32.83 13.64
CA ALA A 346 -11.01 -33.87 12.61
C ALA A 346 -10.88 -33.31 11.18
N VAL A 347 -11.21 -32.03 10.98
CA VAL A 347 -11.00 -31.33 9.71
C VAL A 347 -9.60 -30.75 9.69
N GLN A 348 -8.91 -30.86 8.55
CA GLN A 348 -7.60 -30.24 8.37
C GLN A 348 -7.73 -28.71 8.48
N ARG A 349 -6.98 -28.13 9.42
CA ARG A 349 -6.92 -26.70 9.72
C ARG A 349 -5.56 -26.13 9.31
N LYS A 350 -5.53 -24.84 8.96
CA LYS A 350 -4.28 -24.13 8.68
C LYS A 350 -3.54 -23.83 9.98
N THR A 351 -2.22 -23.65 9.90
CA THR A 351 -1.40 -23.29 11.05
C THR A 351 -1.86 -21.99 11.68
N VAL A 352 -1.92 -21.99 13.01
CA VAL A 352 -2.30 -20.84 13.82
C VAL A 352 -1.14 -19.84 13.84
N LYS A 353 -1.41 -18.58 13.49
CA LYS A 353 -0.43 -17.48 13.50
C LYS A 353 -0.76 -16.40 14.53
N LEU A 354 -2.00 -16.37 15.02
CA LEU A 354 -2.45 -15.43 16.05
C LEU A 354 -3.02 -16.20 17.24
N ILE A 355 -2.52 -15.86 18.42
CA ILE A 355 -2.98 -16.36 19.71
C ILE A 355 -3.26 -15.11 20.55
N LYS A 356 -4.29 -15.14 21.38
CA LYS A 356 -4.57 -14.03 22.31
C LYS A 356 -3.47 -13.95 23.36
N ASP A 357 -3.11 -12.73 23.77
CA ASP A 357 -2.30 -12.55 24.96
C ASP A 357 -3.19 -12.62 26.20
N GLU A 358 -3.12 -13.73 26.94
CA GLU A 358 -3.87 -13.91 28.19
C GLU A 358 -3.52 -12.84 29.23
N ARG A 359 -2.31 -12.26 29.20
CA ARG A 359 -1.90 -11.19 30.14
C ARG A 359 -2.66 -9.89 29.88
N ALA A 360 -2.97 -9.60 28.61
CA ALA A 360 -3.74 -8.42 28.24
C ALA A 360 -5.20 -8.51 28.72
N SER A 361 -5.77 -9.72 28.86
CA SER A 361 -7.09 -9.91 29.47
C SER A 361 -7.13 -9.55 30.97
N THR A 362 -5.98 -9.58 31.65
CA THR A 362 -5.83 -9.22 33.07
C THR A 362 -5.79 -7.69 33.27
N ILE A 363 -5.61 -6.90 32.20
CA ILE A 363 -5.58 -5.43 32.24
C ILE A 363 -6.98 -4.81 32.29
N LEU A 364 -8.06 -5.61 32.19
CA LEU A 364 -9.45 -5.14 32.28
C LEU A 364 -9.85 -4.62 33.68
N ASP A 365 -8.93 -4.61 34.63
CA ASP A 365 -9.11 -4.05 35.96
C ASP A 365 -8.94 -2.51 35.97
N ALA A 366 -10.09 -1.87 35.81
CA ALA A 366 -10.50 -0.50 36.12
C ALA A 366 -9.80 0.66 35.39
N LEU A 367 -10.56 1.34 34.52
CA LEU A 367 -10.33 2.72 34.08
C LEU A 367 -9.93 3.66 35.25
N GLU A 368 -10.40 3.37 36.46
CA GLU A 368 -10.03 4.06 37.70
C GLU A 368 -8.54 3.93 38.02
N LYS A 369 -7.94 2.73 37.93
CA LYS A 369 -6.49 2.53 38.10
C LYS A 369 -5.69 3.25 37.02
N ALA A 370 -6.19 3.32 35.79
CA ALA A 370 -5.56 4.12 34.74
C ALA A 370 -5.64 5.62 35.06
N GLY A 371 -6.78 6.10 35.55
CA GLY A 371 -6.96 7.47 36.06
C GLY A 371 -6.01 7.79 37.21
N GLU A 372 -5.81 6.87 38.15
CA GLU A 372 -4.85 6.99 39.24
C GLU A 372 -3.40 7.05 38.76
N ARG A 373 -3.01 6.21 37.79
CA ARG A 373 -1.67 6.23 37.17
C ARG A 373 -1.42 7.53 36.41
N ILE A 374 -2.39 8.00 35.65
CA ILE A 374 -2.34 9.29 34.97
C ILE A 374 -2.25 10.44 36.00
N ALA A 375 -3.05 10.40 37.07
CA ALA A 375 -2.95 11.37 38.17
C ALA A 375 -1.60 11.30 38.89
N ALA A 376 -1.02 10.10 39.04
CA ALA A 376 0.32 9.91 39.59
C ALA A 376 1.40 10.53 38.68
N PHE A 377 1.30 10.37 37.36
CA PHE A 377 2.14 11.10 36.41
C PHE A 377 1.99 12.61 36.59
N PHE A 378 0.78 13.12 36.75
CA PHE A 378 0.57 14.55 36.97
C PHE A 378 1.13 15.09 38.29
N ARG A 379 1.38 14.22 39.26
CA ARG A 379 2.12 14.54 40.49
C ARG A 379 3.63 14.26 40.40
N SER A 380 4.10 13.55 39.37
CA SER A 380 5.53 13.19 39.23
C SER A 380 6.36 14.32 38.61
N THR A 381 7.68 14.16 38.59
CA THR A 381 8.60 15.06 37.86
C THR A 381 8.72 14.74 36.37
N THR A 382 8.04 13.69 35.89
CA THR A 382 8.10 13.27 34.48
C THR A 382 7.43 14.32 33.60
N ARG A 383 8.11 14.72 32.52
CA ARG A 383 7.65 15.76 31.60
C ARG A 383 6.79 15.24 30.46
N VAL A 384 7.01 13.99 30.04
CA VAL A 384 6.32 13.39 28.89
C VAL A 384 5.58 12.14 29.34
N LEU A 385 4.28 12.11 29.09
CA LEU A 385 3.44 10.91 29.14
C LEU A 385 3.00 10.58 27.73
N ALA A 386 3.14 9.33 27.34
CA ALA A 386 2.45 8.77 26.19
C ALA A 386 1.51 7.69 26.68
N PHE A 387 0.28 7.65 26.17
CA PHE A 387 -0.54 6.47 26.40
C PHE A 387 -1.37 6.10 25.18
N ARG A 388 -1.56 4.80 25.02
CA ARG A 388 -2.42 4.26 23.98
C ARG A 388 -3.86 4.33 24.46
N ALA A 389 -4.65 5.18 23.82
CA ALA A 389 -6.07 5.39 24.13
C ALA A 389 -6.96 4.40 23.36
N ASP A 390 -8.19 4.15 23.78
CA ASP A 390 -9.13 3.35 22.97
C ASP A 390 -9.56 4.11 21.70
N THR A 391 -10.26 3.49 20.76
CA THR A 391 -10.87 4.15 19.60
C THR A 391 -12.20 4.84 19.94
N GLY A 392 -12.58 5.87 19.17
CA GLY A 392 -13.90 6.52 19.28
C GLY A 392 -14.07 7.48 20.47
N THR A 393 -15.28 7.57 21.04
CA THR A 393 -15.59 8.52 22.12
C THR A 393 -14.94 8.24 23.46
N GLY A 394 -14.43 7.03 23.66
CA GLY A 394 -13.67 6.66 24.87
C GLY A 394 -12.25 7.25 24.89
N LYS A 395 -11.72 7.69 23.73
CA LYS A 395 -10.35 8.22 23.54
C LYS A 395 -9.90 9.18 24.62
N ASN A 396 -10.80 10.06 25.06
CA ASN A 396 -10.44 11.18 25.92
C ASN A 396 -11.00 11.04 27.34
N HIS A 397 -11.71 9.96 27.69
CA HIS A 397 -12.44 9.92 28.97
C HIS A 397 -11.52 10.11 30.18
N ALA A 398 -10.38 9.41 30.26
CA ALA A 398 -9.45 9.53 31.37
C ALA A 398 -8.80 10.92 31.46
N THR A 399 -8.39 11.46 30.31
CA THR A 399 -7.83 12.82 30.20
C THR A 399 -8.86 13.88 30.57
N GLU A 400 -10.08 13.75 30.06
CA GLU A 400 -11.23 14.60 30.35
C GLU A 400 -11.52 14.60 31.85
N THR A 401 -11.56 13.42 32.48
CA THR A 401 -11.80 13.29 33.92
C THR A 401 -10.73 13.98 34.76
N TYR A 402 -9.44 13.85 34.39
CA TYR A 402 -8.39 14.63 35.04
C TYR A 402 -8.55 16.14 34.78
N ALA A 403 -8.81 16.53 33.53
CA ALA A 403 -8.99 17.93 33.14
C ALA A 403 -10.11 18.61 33.94
N ILE A 404 -11.23 17.91 34.11
CA ILE A 404 -12.38 18.35 34.91
C ILE A 404 -11.96 18.59 36.36
N ASN A 405 -11.17 17.70 36.96
CA ASN A 405 -10.77 17.85 38.37
C ASN A 405 -9.79 19.01 38.60
N GLU A 406 -9.03 19.42 37.58
CA GLU A 406 -7.98 20.43 37.72
C GLU A 406 -8.39 21.83 37.29
N GLY A 407 -9.43 22.03 36.46
CA GLY A 407 -9.97 23.35 36.13
C GLY A 407 -9.97 23.68 34.63
N ALA A 408 -9.68 24.94 34.26
CA ALA A 408 -9.95 25.44 32.91
C ALA A 408 -9.20 24.72 31.78
N ILE A 409 -9.94 24.44 30.70
CA ILE A 409 -9.52 23.64 29.54
C ILE A 409 -9.56 24.52 28.30
N LEU A 410 -8.45 24.58 27.57
CA LEU A 410 -8.43 25.14 26.22
C LEU A 410 -8.46 24.00 25.19
N ILE A 411 -9.41 24.07 24.27
CA ILE A 411 -9.66 23.06 23.23
C ILE A 411 -9.27 23.61 21.86
N ASN A 412 -8.42 22.91 21.14
CA ASN A 412 -8.13 23.16 19.74
C ASN A 412 -8.46 21.93 18.89
N VAL A 413 -9.56 21.97 18.16
CA VAL A 413 -10.02 20.88 17.28
C VAL A 413 -10.15 21.37 15.83
N PRO A 414 -9.95 20.47 14.84
CA PRO A 414 -9.82 20.87 13.44
C PRO A 414 -11.12 21.38 12.80
N THR A 415 -12.29 21.08 13.36
CA THR A 415 -13.59 21.47 12.80
C THR A 415 -14.50 22.11 13.85
N SER A 416 -15.42 22.96 13.39
CA SER A 416 -16.43 23.60 14.26
C SER A 416 -17.42 22.60 14.85
N ASP A 417 -17.78 21.55 14.13
CA ASP A 417 -18.69 20.52 14.63
C ASP A 417 -18.06 19.70 15.76
N LEU A 418 -16.78 19.33 15.62
CA LEU A 418 -16.04 18.65 16.70
C LEU A 418 -15.88 19.56 17.91
N ALA A 419 -15.71 20.87 17.70
CA ALA A 419 -15.58 21.82 18.79
C ALA A 419 -16.87 21.89 19.59
N ILE A 420 -18.01 22.01 18.91
CA ILE A 420 -19.33 22.07 19.53
C ILE A 420 -19.63 20.76 20.27
N ASP A 421 -19.32 19.60 19.68
CA ASP A 421 -19.53 18.30 20.34
C ASP A 421 -18.67 18.15 21.60
N LEU A 422 -17.37 18.47 21.49
CA LEU A 422 -16.44 18.38 22.60
C LEU A 422 -16.81 19.37 23.71
N GLU A 423 -17.18 20.60 23.37
CA GLU A 423 -17.63 21.59 24.34
C GLU A 423 -18.94 21.17 25.02
N LYS A 424 -19.95 20.71 24.29
CA LYS A 424 -21.19 20.20 24.90
C LYS A 424 -20.90 19.07 25.88
N ARG A 425 -20.00 18.16 25.50
CA ARG A 425 -19.55 17.05 26.34
C ARG A 425 -18.83 17.55 27.59
N MET A 426 -17.89 18.48 27.44
CA MET A 426 -17.13 19.07 28.56
C MET A 426 -18.03 19.89 29.48
N HIS A 427 -18.94 20.70 28.94
CA HIS A 427 -19.93 21.46 29.71
C HIS A 427 -20.86 20.56 30.49
N GLY A 428 -21.34 19.46 29.90
CA GLY A 428 -22.12 18.45 30.62
C GLY A 428 -21.34 17.95 31.83
N ARG A 429 -20.10 17.51 31.62
CA ARG A 429 -19.28 16.96 32.69
C ARG A 429 -18.79 17.98 33.73
N LEU A 430 -18.45 19.20 33.33
CA LEU A 430 -18.11 20.28 34.26
C LEU A 430 -19.31 20.64 35.11
N SER A 431 -20.52 20.68 34.51
CA SER A 431 -21.77 20.86 35.25
C SER A 431 -21.99 19.73 36.25
N ASP A 432 -21.75 18.48 35.86
CA ASP A 432 -21.86 17.32 36.76
C ASP A 432 -20.84 17.39 37.91
N ALA A 433 -19.66 17.97 37.66
CA ALA A 433 -18.61 18.20 38.66
C ALA A 433 -18.77 19.52 39.47
N GLY A 434 -19.83 20.30 39.23
CA GLY A 434 -20.08 21.57 39.94
C GLY A 434 -19.14 22.72 39.55
N LEU A 435 -18.50 22.65 38.38
CA LEU A 435 -17.56 23.65 37.89
C LEU A 435 -18.21 24.66 36.93
N PRO A 436 -17.77 25.94 36.95
CA PRO A 436 -18.29 26.97 36.04
C PRO A 436 -18.07 26.65 34.56
N ARG A 437 -19.08 26.95 33.72
CA ARG A 437 -19.04 26.70 32.26
C ARG A 437 -18.04 27.59 31.51
N ASP A 438 -17.70 28.75 32.06
CA ASP A 438 -16.73 29.70 31.50
C ASP A 438 -15.27 29.21 31.61
N GLN A 439 -15.05 28.00 32.13
CA GLN A 439 -13.74 27.35 32.20
C GLN A 439 -13.37 26.57 30.93
N VAL A 440 -14.24 26.49 29.92
CA VAL A 440 -13.90 25.87 28.62
C VAL A 440 -13.70 26.96 27.58
N PHE A 441 -12.52 27.01 27.01
CA PHE A 441 -12.16 27.93 25.94
C PHE A 441 -11.90 27.17 24.65
N ARG A 442 -12.28 27.75 23.51
CA ARG A 442 -11.93 27.23 22.20
C ARG A 442 -10.81 28.06 21.56
N ARG A 443 -9.83 27.36 20.99
CA ARG A 443 -8.77 27.94 20.17
C ARG A 443 -9.19 27.89 18.70
N ARG A 444 -8.99 29.00 17.96
CA ARG A 444 -9.10 29.01 16.49
C ARG A 444 -7.77 29.37 15.85
N GLY A 445 -7.39 28.63 14.82
CA GLY A 445 -6.26 28.99 13.97
C GLY A 445 -6.51 30.32 13.25
N LEU A 446 -5.41 31.03 12.96
CA LEU A 446 -5.41 32.34 12.30
C LEU A 446 -6.20 32.33 10.97
N MET A 447 -6.11 31.22 10.21
CA MET A 447 -6.67 31.07 8.86
C MET A 447 -8.08 30.46 8.81
N HIS A 448 -8.76 30.33 9.94
CA HIS A 448 -10.11 29.80 9.93
C HIS A 448 -11.05 30.74 9.17
N ARG A 449 -11.51 30.31 7.98
CA ARG A 449 -12.31 31.13 7.06
C ARG A 449 -13.67 31.42 7.67
N TRP A 450 -13.97 32.70 7.84
CA TRP A 450 -15.31 33.17 8.13
C TRP A 450 -16.22 32.86 6.94
N ASN A 451 -17.16 31.94 7.09
CA ASN A 451 -18.21 31.74 6.11
C ASN A 451 -19.40 32.63 6.48
N GLU A 452 -19.49 33.81 5.86
CA GLU A 452 -20.53 34.82 6.09
C GLU A 452 -21.98 34.27 6.04
N GLY A 453 -22.22 33.12 5.36
CA GLY A 453 -23.54 32.48 5.32
C GLY A 453 -23.81 31.38 6.36
N LYS A 454 -22.77 30.78 6.99
CA LYS A 454 -22.91 29.67 7.96
C LYS A 454 -22.50 30.05 9.37
N ASP A 455 -21.57 31.00 9.52
CA ASP A 455 -21.02 31.47 10.80
C ASP A 455 -21.70 32.76 11.29
N ALA A 456 -22.57 33.38 10.48
CA ALA A 456 -23.30 34.62 10.84
C ALA A 456 -24.29 34.47 11.99
N HIS A 457 -24.77 33.24 12.26
CA HIS A 457 -25.46 32.96 13.51
C HIS A 457 -24.41 32.80 14.60
N ARG A 458 -24.08 33.90 15.28
CA ARG A 458 -23.27 33.94 16.52
C ARG A 458 -23.79 32.87 17.50
N ARG A 459 -23.22 31.67 17.47
CA ARG A 459 -23.49 30.62 18.47
C ARG A 459 -22.48 30.66 19.63
N PHE A 460 -21.39 31.42 19.46
CA PHE A 460 -20.44 31.76 20.52
C PHE A 460 -20.44 33.28 20.73
N PRO A 461 -20.95 33.79 21.86
CA PRO A 461 -21.09 35.22 22.11
C PRO A 461 -19.76 35.98 22.33
N HIS A 462 -18.62 35.27 22.38
CA HIS A 462 -17.31 35.82 22.77
C HIS A 462 -16.18 35.55 21.75
N GLU A 463 -16.50 35.19 20.50
CA GLU A 463 -15.48 34.88 19.48
C GLU A 463 -15.59 35.80 18.25
N ILE A 464 -14.49 36.45 17.89
CA ILE A 464 -14.35 37.29 16.69
C ILE A 464 -13.20 36.76 15.82
N PRO A 465 -13.47 36.28 14.58
CA PRO A 465 -12.41 35.85 13.67
C PRO A 465 -11.45 37.00 13.30
N CYS A 466 -10.24 36.64 12.89
CA CYS A 466 -9.28 37.63 12.42
C CYS A 466 -9.73 38.23 11.07
N ILE A 467 -10.07 39.52 11.07
CA ILE A 467 -10.45 40.24 9.84
C ILE A 467 -9.27 40.44 8.86
N GLN A 468 -8.03 40.29 9.34
CA GLN A 468 -6.80 40.37 8.54
C GLN A 468 -6.09 39.01 8.42
N ALA A 469 -6.83 37.90 8.51
CA ALA A 469 -6.27 36.54 8.57
C ALA A 469 -5.24 36.25 7.46
N ALA A 470 -5.62 36.52 6.21
CA ALA A 470 -4.77 36.24 5.05
C ALA A 470 -3.52 37.12 5.01
N ARG A 471 -3.65 38.42 5.33
CA ARG A 471 -2.51 39.36 5.48
C ARG A 471 -1.55 38.92 6.60
N CYS A 472 -2.08 38.56 7.77
CA CYS A 472 -1.29 38.06 8.90
C CYS A 472 -0.53 36.77 8.55
N ASP A 473 -1.19 35.83 7.87
CA ASP A 473 -0.54 34.57 7.46
C ASP A 473 0.51 34.79 6.38
N ALA A 474 0.24 35.65 5.39
CA ALA A 474 1.22 36.04 4.37
C ALA A 474 2.47 36.65 5.01
N TYR A 475 2.31 37.56 5.97
CA TYR A 475 3.43 38.22 6.63
C TYR A 475 4.24 37.27 7.51
N ARG A 476 3.54 36.40 8.26
CA ARG A 476 4.16 35.33 9.05
C ARG A 476 4.97 34.37 8.17
N LYS A 477 4.47 34.00 6.99
CA LYS A 477 5.19 33.16 6.01
C LYS A 477 6.45 33.82 5.46
N LYS A 478 6.53 35.15 5.49
CA LYS A 478 7.74 35.91 5.18
C LYS A 478 8.70 36.01 6.35
N GLY A 479 8.33 35.54 7.54
CA GLY A 479 9.14 35.60 8.76
C GLY A 479 8.94 36.86 9.61
N GLY A 480 7.94 37.69 9.28
CA GLY A 480 7.62 38.90 10.04
C GLY A 480 6.75 38.64 11.28
N ASN A 481 6.78 39.56 12.24
CA ASN A 481 5.97 39.50 13.45
C ASN A 481 4.63 40.23 13.26
N MET A 482 3.59 39.48 12.93
CA MET A 482 2.26 40.04 12.70
C MET A 482 1.67 40.78 13.92
N TYR A 483 2.11 40.48 15.15
CA TYR A 483 1.61 41.15 16.36
C TYR A 483 2.14 42.58 16.50
N GLU A 484 3.40 42.80 16.12
CA GLU A 484 4.06 44.11 16.19
C GLU A 484 3.63 45.00 15.02
N THR A 485 3.44 44.41 13.85
CA THR A 485 3.28 45.16 12.61
C THR A 485 1.83 45.25 12.13
N ILE A 486 1.12 44.13 12.01
CA ILE A 486 -0.24 44.12 11.42
C ILE A 486 -1.31 44.35 12.48
N CYS A 487 -1.17 43.70 13.62
CA CYS A 487 -2.19 43.70 14.66
C CYS A 487 -2.28 45.00 15.46
N SER A 488 -1.17 45.72 15.61
CA SER A 488 -1.08 47.01 16.32
C SER A 488 -1.79 48.16 15.59
N SER A 489 -2.03 47.99 14.28
CA SER A 489 -2.76 48.95 13.44
C SER A 489 -4.11 48.39 12.97
N CYS A 490 -4.58 47.31 13.58
CA CYS A 490 -5.84 46.66 13.21
C CYS A 490 -7.03 47.47 13.74
N PRO A 491 -8.05 47.79 12.90
CA PRO A 491 -9.18 48.62 13.33
C PRO A 491 -10.09 47.94 14.37
N VAL A 492 -9.96 46.63 14.57
CA VAL A 492 -10.69 45.85 15.58
C VAL A 492 -9.74 45.26 16.63
N GLU A 493 -8.61 45.91 16.88
CA GLU A 493 -7.60 45.43 17.84
C GLU A 493 -8.21 45.23 19.24
N ALA A 494 -9.01 46.19 19.72
CA ALA A 494 -9.63 46.14 21.05
C ALA A 494 -10.57 44.93 21.18
N GLU A 495 -11.45 44.72 20.20
CA GLU A 495 -12.34 43.57 20.16
C GLU A 495 -11.57 42.25 19.99
N CYS A 496 -10.47 42.26 19.24
CA CYS A 496 -9.62 41.08 19.04
C CYS A 496 -8.84 40.71 20.32
N LEU A 497 -8.42 41.70 21.11
CA LEU A 497 -7.79 41.50 22.42
C LEU A 497 -8.77 40.94 23.45
N GLN A 498 -10.07 41.27 23.32
CA GLN A 498 -11.09 40.81 24.24
C GLN A 498 -11.72 39.46 23.85
N TYR A 499 -11.93 39.25 22.55
CA TYR A 499 -12.77 38.17 22.01
C TYR A 499 -12.18 37.48 20.76
N GLY A 500 -11.00 37.90 20.29
CA GLY A 500 -10.45 37.42 19.02
C GLY A 500 -9.20 36.56 19.16
N TYR A 501 -8.43 36.48 18.07
CA TYR A 501 -7.20 35.68 18.05
C TYR A 501 -6.17 36.15 19.10
N ARG A 502 -6.12 37.46 19.42
CA ARG A 502 -5.19 38.01 20.40
C ARG A 502 -5.61 37.80 21.85
N SER A 503 -6.86 37.44 22.13
CA SER A 503 -7.29 37.04 23.47
C SER A 503 -6.89 35.59 23.80
N GLN A 504 -6.65 34.75 22.79
CA GLN A 504 -6.36 33.32 22.98
C GLN A 504 -5.13 33.03 23.86
N PRO A 505 -4.01 33.78 23.79
CA PRO A 505 -2.91 33.62 24.75
C PRO A 505 -3.32 33.91 26.20
N GLU A 506 -4.16 34.91 26.46
CA GLU A 506 -4.63 35.22 27.82
C GLU A 506 -5.63 34.17 28.33
N HIS A 507 -6.54 33.69 27.46
CA HIS A 507 -7.40 32.54 27.81
C HIS A 507 -6.58 31.28 28.09
N ALA A 508 -5.54 31.05 27.29
CA ALA A 508 -4.59 29.97 27.54
C ALA A 508 -3.79 30.16 28.83
N LYS A 509 -3.57 31.42 29.27
CA LYS A 509 -2.93 31.69 30.56
C LYS A 509 -3.80 31.22 31.73
N ASN A 510 -5.12 31.25 31.57
CA ASN A 510 -6.05 30.78 32.59
C ASN A 510 -6.29 29.26 32.51
N ALA A 511 -5.94 28.61 31.39
CA ALA A 511 -6.10 27.18 31.23
C ALA A 511 -5.01 26.37 31.96
N ARG A 512 -5.41 25.35 32.71
CA ARG A 512 -4.51 24.36 33.33
C ARG A 512 -4.24 23.17 32.40
N MET A 513 -5.16 22.89 31.48
CA MET A 513 -4.96 21.92 30.41
C MET A 513 -5.21 22.55 29.04
N VAL A 514 -4.32 22.26 28.09
CA VAL A 514 -4.47 22.65 26.69
C VAL A 514 -4.52 21.39 25.83
N ILE A 515 -5.70 21.06 25.32
CA ILE A 515 -5.91 19.97 24.37
C ILE A 515 -5.75 20.53 22.96
N THR A 516 -4.82 19.99 22.19
CA THR A 516 -4.58 20.46 20.82
C THR A 516 -4.14 19.34 19.88
N THR A 517 -4.51 19.47 18.61
CA THR A 517 -4.10 18.58 17.53
C THR A 517 -2.88 19.10 16.75
N HIS A 518 -2.23 20.17 17.23
CA HIS A 518 -1.10 20.81 16.56
C HIS A 518 0.16 20.75 17.44
N PRO A 519 1.03 19.74 17.23
CA PRO A 519 2.22 19.55 18.04
C PRO A 519 3.26 20.68 17.86
N ASP A 520 3.28 21.33 16.70
CA ASP A 520 4.21 22.40 16.33
C ASP A 520 4.35 23.48 17.40
N PHE A 521 3.26 23.84 18.08
CA PHE A 521 3.25 24.90 19.07
C PHE A 521 4.36 24.75 20.16
N HIS A 522 4.74 23.52 20.48
CA HIS A 522 5.63 23.22 21.59
C HIS A 522 6.77 22.24 21.24
N LEU A 523 6.72 21.64 20.04
CA LEU A 523 7.79 20.81 19.48
C LEU A 523 8.60 21.52 18.38
N ASN A 524 8.04 22.54 17.72
CA ASN A 524 8.74 23.29 16.68
C ASN A 524 9.46 24.52 17.30
N PRO A 525 10.80 24.59 17.26
CA PRO A 525 11.53 25.70 17.85
C PRO A 525 11.25 27.06 17.19
N ALA A 526 10.73 27.09 15.95
CA ALA A 526 10.24 28.32 15.31
C ALA A 526 9.16 29.01 16.14
N HIS A 527 8.38 28.24 16.91
CA HIS A 527 7.34 28.76 17.77
C HIS A 527 7.82 29.07 19.18
N LYS A 528 9.12 28.96 19.49
CA LYS A 528 9.68 29.25 20.83
C LYS A 528 9.23 30.59 21.42
N GLY A 529 9.21 31.66 20.63
CA GLY A 529 8.76 32.98 21.11
C GLY A 529 7.28 32.98 21.51
N PHE A 530 6.44 32.34 20.69
CA PHE A 530 5.01 32.18 20.94
C PHE A 530 4.75 31.20 22.10
N ALA A 531 5.45 30.07 22.15
CA ALA A 531 5.42 29.14 23.27
C ALA A 531 5.83 29.82 24.57
N LYS A 532 6.85 30.69 24.53
CA LYS A 532 7.26 31.48 25.68
C LYS A 532 6.15 32.46 26.10
N SER A 533 5.67 33.33 25.22
CA SER A 533 4.61 34.28 25.61
C SER A 533 3.33 33.60 26.11
N TYR A 534 3.06 32.39 25.62
CA TYR A 534 1.88 31.60 25.98
C TYR A 534 2.07 30.75 27.24
N LEU A 535 3.29 30.29 27.55
CA LEU A 535 3.58 29.33 28.64
C LEU A 535 4.37 29.92 29.83
N THR A 536 4.95 31.13 29.73
CA THR A 536 6.02 31.56 30.69
C THR A 536 5.53 32.33 31.91
N ASP A 537 4.28 32.82 31.95
CA ASP A 537 3.74 33.54 33.11
C ASP A 537 3.13 32.61 34.18
N CYS A 538 3.27 31.28 34.05
CA CYS A 538 2.84 30.32 35.06
C CYS A 538 3.94 30.17 36.11
N THR A 539 3.93 30.99 37.15
CA THR A 539 4.83 30.85 38.31
C THR A 539 4.46 29.69 39.24
N GLY A 540 3.56 28.80 38.82
CA GLY A 540 3.13 27.62 39.58
C GLY A 540 3.07 26.39 38.68
N GLU A 541 3.47 25.26 39.26
CA GLU A 541 3.39 23.92 38.68
C GLU A 541 2.02 23.68 38.01
N SER A 542 2.05 22.92 36.89
CA SER A 542 0.91 22.14 36.35
C SER A 542 0.09 22.73 35.20
N ARG A 543 0.73 23.30 34.16
CA ARG A 543 0.09 23.31 32.82
C ARG A 543 0.42 22.03 32.06
N VAL A 544 -0.62 21.36 31.59
CA VAL A 544 -0.54 20.12 30.82
C VAL A 544 -0.93 20.40 29.37
N ILE A 545 -0.04 20.09 28.44
CA ILE A 545 -0.38 20.07 27.01
C ILE A 545 -0.79 18.65 26.65
N VAL A 546 -2.01 18.47 26.15
CA VAL A 546 -2.49 17.20 25.63
C VAL A 546 -2.48 17.25 24.11
N GLN A 547 -1.81 16.29 23.49
CA GLN A 547 -1.85 16.03 22.06
C GLN A 547 -2.72 14.80 21.79
N ASP A 548 -3.84 15.01 21.11
CA ASP A 548 -4.80 13.97 20.75
C ASP A 548 -4.59 13.50 19.30
N ASP A 549 -4.88 12.22 19.05
CA ASP A 549 -4.77 11.50 17.77
C ASP A 549 -3.39 11.64 17.09
N VAL A 550 -2.34 11.58 17.92
CA VAL A 550 -0.96 11.73 17.45
C VAL A 550 -0.47 10.46 16.78
N SER A 551 0.20 10.63 15.64
CA SER A 551 1.12 9.61 15.12
C SER A 551 2.56 9.99 15.42
N THR A 552 3.36 9.06 15.96
CA THR A 552 4.73 9.35 16.42
C THR A 552 5.60 9.93 15.30
N HIS A 553 5.48 9.45 14.07
CA HIS A 553 6.26 9.96 12.93
C HIS A 553 5.86 11.38 12.52
N ALA A 554 4.61 11.79 12.78
CA ALA A 554 4.11 13.14 12.49
C ALA A 554 4.59 14.19 13.51
N LEU A 555 5.28 13.77 14.59
CA LEU A 555 5.90 14.68 15.54
C LEU A 555 7.21 15.27 15.02
N PHE A 556 7.83 14.62 14.02
CA PHE A 556 9.06 15.10 13.43
C PHE A 556 8.81 16.34 12.56
N LEU A 557 9.73 17.30 12.63
CA LEU A 557 9.62 18.56 11.90
C LEU A 557 10.19 18.41 10.50
N GLU A 558 9.33 18.32 9.50
CA GLU A 558 9.73 18.39 8.10
C GLU A 558 10.15 19.81 7.72
N CYS A 559 11.40 19.95 7.26
CA CYS A 559 11.97 21.19 6.78
C CYS A 559 12.14 21.12 5.26
N GLN A 560 11.77 22.19 4.57
CA GLN A 560 11.89 22.29 3.11
C GLN A 560 12.60 23.59 2.74
N ILE A 561 13.56 23.50 1.83
CA ILE A 561 14.15 24.67 1.17
C ILE A 561 14.21 24.48 -0.33
N THR A 562 13.67 25.46 -1.05
CA THR A 562 13.65 25.44 -2.52
C THR A 562 14.93 26.04 -3.09
N ARG A 563 15.31 25.56 -4.27
CA ARG A 563 16.39 26.09 -5.09
C ARG A 563 16.20 27.56 -5.38
N ASN A 564 14.97 27.96 -5.75
CA ASN A 564 14.63 29.36 -5.97
C ASN A 564 14.88 30.20 -4.73
N ARG A 565 14.58 29.67 -3.54
CA ARG A 565 14.85 30.36 -2.27
C ARG A 565 16.35 30.54 -2.04
N LEU A 566 17.17 29.53 -2.31
CA LEU A 566 18.64 29.64 -2.23
C LEU A 566 19.20 30.62 -3.27
N GLN A 567 18.67 30.64 -4.50
CA GLN A 567 19.08 31.60 -5.53
C GLN A 567 18.73 33.03 -5.15
N GLN A 568 17.52 33.26 -4.63
CA GLN A 568 17.13 34.57 -4.09
C GLN A 568 18.05 35.01 -2.95
N MET A 569 18.44 34.09 -2.06
CA MET A 569 19.40 34.40 -0.99
C MET A 569 20.77 34.76 -1.56
N ARG A 570 21.27 34.00 -2.53
CA ARG A 570 22.54 34.28 -3.24
C ARG A 570 22.53 35.65 -3.90
N ASP A 571 21.49 35.95 -4.67
CA ASP A 571 21.44 37.13 -5.53
C ASP A 571 21.15 38.39 -4.70
N ALA A 572 20.20 38.34 -3.75
CA ALA A 572 19.89 39.48 -2.90
C ALA A 572 21.02 39.85 -1.93
N TRP A 573 21.85 38.87 -1.56
CA TRP A 573 22.94 39.06 -0.60
C TRP A 573 24.33 39.05 -1.23
N ASP A 574 24.45 39.39 -2.52
CA ASP A 574 25.72 39.35 -3.24
C ASP A 574 26.84 40.13 -2.50
N GLY A 575 28.04 39.54 -2.53
CA GLY A 575 29.23 40.01 -1.81
C GLY A 575 29.24 39.73 -0.29
N THR A 576 28.26 39.01 0.26
CA THR A 576 28.21 38.71 1.71
C THR A 576 28.35 37.22 2.02
N LEU A 577 28.55 36.89 3.31
CA LEU A 577 28.65 35.51 3.79
C LEU A 577 27.40 34.68 3.47
N LEU A 578 26.19 35.26 3.56
CA LEU A 578 24.96 34.56 3.23
C LEU A 578 24.89 34.17 1.74
N ALA A 579 25.42 35.00 0.83
CA ALA A 579 25.48 34.65 -0.57
C ALA A 579 26.49 33.53 -0.83
N SER A 580 27.66 33.57 -0.18
CA SER A 580 28.64 32.47 -0.24
C SER A 580 28.03 31.16 0.28
N PHE A 581 27.31 31.22 1.41
CA PHE A 581 26.61 30.08 1.99
C PHE A 581 25.54 29.50 1.04
N ALA A 582 24.67 30.35 0.49
CA ALA A 582 23.65 29.91 -0.46
C ALA A 582 24.26 29.35 -1.76
N LYS A 583 25.36 29.93 -2.23
CA LYS A 583 26.10 29.44 -3.40
C LYS A 583 26.69 28.05 -3.14
N GLU A 584 27.25 27.82 -1.96
CA GLU A 584 27.81 26.53 -1.58
C GLU A 584 26.71 25.47 -1.47
N LEU A 585 25.59 25.77 -0.78
CA LEU A 585 24.46 24.85 -0.73
C LEU A 585 23.92 24.52 -2.14
N LEU A 586 23.80 25.51 -3.03
CA LEU A 586 23.42 25.27 -4.42
C LEU A 586 24.44 24.38 -5.14
N HIS A 587 25.74 24.55 -4.89
CA HIS A 587 26.78 23.71 -5.48
C HIS A 587 26.66 22.26 -5.03
N LEU A 588 26.58 22.01 -3.72
CA LEU A 588 26.44 20.66 -3.15
C LEU A 588 25.15 19.97 -3.64
N LEU A 589 24.06 20.72 -3.79
CA LEU A 589 22.77 20.18 -4.21
C LEU A 589 22.66 19.98 -5.74
N ASP A 590 23.02 20.98 -6.55
CA ASP A 590 22.82 20.94 -8.01
C ASP A 590 23.98 20.29 -8.77
N VAL A 591 25.22 20.39 -8.26
CA VAL A 591 26.43 19.95 -8.98
C VAL A 591 26.90 18.60 -8.46
N GLU A 592 27.07 18.48 -7.15
CA GLU A 592 27.53 17.22 -6.55
C GLU A 592 26.39 16.20 -6.41
N GLY A 593 25.16 16.68 -6.18
CA GLY A 593 23.99 15.82 -5.98
C GLY A 593 24.03 15.07 -4.66
N THR A 594 24.76 15.59 -3.67
CA THR A 594 25.05 14.95 -2.38
C THR A 594 24.55 15.83 -1.23
N PRO A 595 23.25 15.78 -0.89
CA PRO A 595 22.69 16.60 0.20
C PRO A 595 23.40 16.42 1.54
N TYR A 596 24.00 15.24 1.77
CA TYR A 596 24.69 14.94 3.00
C TYR A 596 26.05 15.66 3.15
N ALA A 597 26.68 16.08 2.06
CA ALA A 597 27.92 16.86 2.07
C ALA A 597 27.73 18.26 2.72
N ILE A 598 26.48 18.70 2.89
CA ILE A 598 26.16 19.91 3.65
C ILE A 598 26.70 19.80 5.09
N GLY A 599 26.67 18.62 5.71
CA GLY A 599 27.20 18.41 7.06
C GLY A 599 28.68 18.79 7.17
N ASP A 600 29.50 18.26 6.26
CA ASP A 600 30.94 18.55 6.21
C ASP A 600 31.21 20.04 6.01
N TYR A 601 30.44 20.69 5.12
CA TYR A 601 30.53 22.13 4.91
C TYR A 601 30.20 22.93 6.18
N LEU A 602 29.15 22.56 6.91
CA LEU A 602 28.77 23.23 8.16
C LEU A 602 29.84 23.13 9.25
N ASP A 603 30.64 22.06 9.24
CA ASP A 603 31.75 21.87 10.17
C ASP A 603 32.96 22.76 9.83
N THR A 604 33.10 23.18 8.56
CA THR A 604 34.14 24.17 8.17
C THR A 604 33.84 25.59 8.64
N LEU A 605 32.59 25.90 9.00
CA LEU A 605 32.18 27.24 9.42
C LEU A 605 32.62 27.54 10.86
N THR A 606 33.38 28.61 11.04
CA THR A 606 33.76 29.13 12.36
C THR A 606 32.56 29.65 13.15
N GLN A 607 32.67 29.72 14.49
CA GLN A 607 31.59 30.26 15.34
C GLN A 607 31.22 31.71 14.98
N GLN A 608 32.21 32.53 14.58
CA GLN A 608 31.98 33.89 14.12
C GLN A 608 31.15 33.92 12.82
N GLN A 609 31.48 33.05 11.85
CA GLN A 609 30.72 32.92 10.61
C GLN A 609 29.29 32.44 10.87
N LYS A 610 29.10 31.45 11.75
CA LYS A 610 27.77 30.96 12.17
C LYS A 610 26.92 32.09 12.78
N GLY A 611 27.51 32.90 13.66
CA GLY A 611 26.85 34.07 14.24
C GLY A 611 26.44 35.13 13.20
N LEU A 612 27.31 35.42 12.23
CA LEU A 612 27.02 36.35 11.15
C LEU A 612 25.94 35.82 10.19
N LEU A 613 25.95 34.53 9.85
CA LEU A 613 24.92 33.90 9.04
C LEU A 613 23.55 33.98 9.70
N ASN A 614 23.45 33.66 10.99
CA ASN A 614 22.19 33.80 11.74
C ASN A 614 21.68 35.25 11.77
N TYR A 615 22.59 36.23 11.89
CA TYR A 615 22.24 37.65 11.79
C TYR A 615 21.64 38.01 10.41
N GLN A 616 22.21 37.49 9.33
CA GLN A 616 21.77 37.77 7.94
C GLN A 616 20.50 37.00 7.56
N LEU A 617 20.36 35.73 7.99
CA LEU A 617 19.18 34.89 7.73
C LEU A 617 17.89 35.44 8.34
N THR A 618 18.00 36.26 9.38
CA THR A 618 16.89 36.82 10.14
C THR A 618 16.52 38.25 9.72
N ARG A 619 17.20 38.79 8.70
CA ARG A 619 17.02 40.17 8.23
C ARG A 619 16.83 40.22 6.73
N ALA A 620 16.22 41.29 6.28
CA ALA A 620 16.12 41.65 4.87
C ALA A 620 17.22 42.65 4.53
N ARG A 621 17.79 42.52 3.33
CA ARG A 621 18.64 43.54 2.72
C ARG A 621 17.79 44.36 1.78
N ILE A 622 17.50 45.60 2.16
CA ILE A 622 16.63 46.53 1.43
C ILE A 622 17.48 47.51 0.64
N GLN A 623 17.19 47.62 -0.65
CA GLN A 623 17.85 48.57 -1.54
C GLN A 623 17.13 49.93 -1.46
N THR A 624 17.88 50.99 -1.19
CA THR A 624 17.37 52.37 -1.09
C THR A 624 18.14 53.28 -2.04
N THR A 625 17.42 53.93 -2.94
CA THR A 625 18.01 54.95 -3.84
C THR A 625 17.99 56.29 -3.12
N GLN A 626 19.18 56.86 -2.88
CA GLN A 626 19.33 58.18 -2.31
C GLN A 626 18.94 59.26 -3.33
N ALA A 627 18.73 60.50 -2.87
CA ALA A 627 18.31 61.62 -3.72
C ALA A 627 19.30 61.95 -4.85
N ASP A 628 20.57 61.58 -4.70
CA ASP A 628 21.64 61.73 -5.70
C ASP A 628 21.69 60.56 -6.70
N GLY A 629 20.79 59.58 -6.58
CA GLY A 629 20.76 58.37 -7.40
C GLY A 629 21.64 57.23 -6.88
N THR A 630 22.39 57.43 -5.79
CA THR A 630 23.26 56.39 -5.21
C THR A 630 22.42 55.28 -4.58
N ILE A 631 22.71 54.04 -4.96
CA ILE A 631 22.08 52.86 -4.37
C ILE A 631 22.81 52.49 -3.08
N THR A 632 22.09 52.53 -1.97
CA THR A 632 22.55 52.05 -0.67
C THR A 632 21.76 50.81 -0.26
N HIS A 633 22.36 49.96 0.57
CA HIS A 633 21.69 48.78 1.11
C HIS A 633 21.61 48.90 2.62
N SER A 634 20.41 48.78 3.16
CA SER A 634 20.16 48.73 4.59
C SER A 634 19.79 47.32 5.00
N VAL A 635 20.33 46.84 6.11
CA VAL A 635 20.03 45.50 6.66
C VAL A 635 19.22 45.67 7.93
N MET A 636 17.98 45.15 7.92
CA MET A 636 17.03 45.33 9.02
C MET A 636 16.04 44.17 9.07
N THR A 637 15.30 44.02 10.17
CA THR A 637 14.20 43.04 10.26
C THR A 637 13.04 43.45 9.35
N LEU A 638 12.12 42.52 9.05
CA LEU A 638 10.91 42.89 8.30
C LEU A 638 10.04 43.89 9.06
N ASP A 639 9.97 43.77 10.39
CA ASP A 639 9.20 44.68 11.24
C ASP A 639 9.83 46.09 11.25
N GLU A 640 11.17 46.19 11.34
CA GLU A 640 11.90 47.45 11.19
C GLU A 640 11.69 48.06 9.80
N ALA A 641 11.66 47.24 8.75
CA ALA A 641 11.45 47.72 7.40
C ALA A 641 10.04 48.31 7.19
N VAL A 642 9.02 47.67 7.78
CA VAL A 642 7.66 48.21 7.75
C VAL A 642 7.56 49.47 8.60
N ALA A 643 8.14 49.50 9.80
CA ALA A 643 8.14 50.67 10.68
C ALA A 643 8.83 51.90 10.05
N ASN A 644 9.86 51.68 9.23
CA ASN A 644 10.54 52.72 8.47
C ASN A 644 9.82 53.12 7.17
N GLY A 645 8.63 52.56 6.90
CA GLY A 645 7.81 52.91 5.75
C GLY A 645 8.25 52.30 4.42
N PHE A 646 9.18 51.32 4.41
CA PHE A 646 9.64 50.70 3.17
C PHE A 646 8.57 49.85 2.47
N PHE A 647 7.53 49.44 3.21
CA PHE A 647 6.48 48.57 2.70
C PHE A 647 5.04 49.08 2.96
N GLY A 648 4.86 50.30 3.48
CA GLY A 648 3.53 50.91 3.72
C GLY A 648 2.55 50.03 4.52
N ASP A 649 1.24 50.28 4.35
CA ASP A 649 0.16 49.38 4.79
C ASP A 649 0.06 48.14 3.87
N ALA A 650 1.17 47.43 3.68
CA ALA A 650 1.34 46.38 2.68
C ALA A 650 0.11 45.48 2.55
N SER A 651 -0.59 45.58 1.43
CA SER A 651 -1.59 44.63 0.95
C SER A 651 -1.00 43.23 0.86
N GLU A 652 -1.85 42.21 0.74
CA GLU A 652 -1.39 40.81 0.58
C GLU A 652 -0.43 40.64 -0.61
N THR A 653 -0.66 41.40 -1.69
CA THR A 653 0.20 41.40 -2.89
C THR A 653 1.57 42.00 -2.59
N GLU A 654 1.63 43.09 -1.82
CA GLU A 654 2.90 43.72 -1.43
C GLU A 654 3.68 42.83 -0.45
N ILE A 655 2.99 42.19 0.50
CA ILE A 655 3.61 41.20 1.39
C ILE A 655 4.17 40.02 0.59
N ALA A 656 3.47 39.55 -0.44
CA ALA A 656 3.94 38.48 -1.30
C ALA A 656 5.26 38.85 -2.02
N GLN A 657 5.52 40.14 -2.25
CA GLN A 657 6.75 40.65 -2.85
C GLN A 657 7.88 40.88 -1.84
N MET A 658 7.59 40.93 -0.53
CA MET A 658 8.61 41.08 0.50
C MET A 658 9.63 39.93 0.47
N PRO A 659 10.90 40.20 0.81
CA PRO A 659 11.87 39.13 1.02
C PRO A 659 11.42 38.25 2.17
N ALA A 660 11.45 36.92 1.99
CA ALA A 660 11.29 36.03 3.13
C ALA A 660 12.57 36.06 3.99
N VAL A 661 12.42 35.95 5.29
CA VAL A 661 13.49 35.81 6.29
C VAL A 661 13.13 34.68 7.26
N TYR A 662 14.08 34.22 8.06
CA TYR A 662 13.84 33.20 9.07
C TYR A 662 13.52 33.81 10.44
N PRO A 663 12.76 33.10 11.30
CA PRO A 663 12.59 33.47 12.70
C PRO A 663 13.93 33.60 13.43
N LYS A 664 14.02 34.58 14.35
CA LYS A 664 15.25 34.94 15.08
C LYS A 664 15.99 33.79 15.78
N HIS A 665 15.27 32.72 16.12
CA HIS A 665 15.79 31.61 16.94
C HIS A 665 15.71 30.25 16.23
N TRP A 666 15.37 30.24 14.94
CA TRP A 666 15.22 29.01 14.17
C TRP A 666 15.47 29.27 12.68
N THR A 667 16.74 29.52 12.35
CA THR A 667 17.17 29.77 10.97
C THR A 667 17.38 28.47 10.20
N LEU A 668 17.61 28.58 8.88
CA LEU A 668 18.07 27.45 8.07
C LEU A 668 19.35 26.81 8.62
N LEU A 669 20.27 27.63 9.14
CA LEU A 669 21.51 27.14 9.73
C LEU A 669 21.23 26.29 10.98
N ASP A 670 20.36 26.77 11.87
CA ASP A 670 19.97 26.05 13.08
C ASP A 670 19.26 24.73 12.74
N GLN A 671 18.42 24.74 11.69
CA GLN A 671 17.72 23.55 11.19
C GLN A 671 18.69 22.49 10.67
N LEU A 672 19.61 22.87 9.79
CA LEU A 672 20.59 21.94 9.22
C LEU A 672 21.56 21.42 10.30
N GLN A 673 22.01 22.28 11.22
CA GLN A 673 22.83 21.85 12.35
C GLN A 673 22.11 20.84 13.21
N SER A 674 20.86 21.12 13.60
CA SER A 674 20.06 20.17 14.40
C SER A 674 19.85 18.83 13.69
N PHE A 675 19.77 18.84 12.35
CA PHE A 675 19.67 17.63 11.53
C PHE A 675 20.96 16.81 11.57
N PHE A 676 22.10 17.41 11.20
CA PHE A 676 23.40 16.72 11.13
C PHE A 676 23.99 16.40 12.51
N GLU A 677 23.54 17.08 13.58
CA GLU A 677 23.81 16.69 14.96
C GLU A 677 23.21 15.34 15.32
N HIS A 678 22.02 15.02 14.78
CA HIS A 678 21.29 13.81 15.11
C HIS A 678 21.58 12.67 14.13
N TYR A 679 21.43 12.91 12.82
CA TYR A 679 21.66 11.90 11.79
C TYR A 679 23.11 11.94 11.30
N LYS A 680 23.94 10.99 11.77
CA LYS A 680 25.38 10.91 11.47
C LYS A 680 25.76 10.08 10.25
N ARG A 681 24.80 9.41 9.62
CA ARG A 681 25.03 8.50 8.49
C ARG A 681 24.25 8.92 7.27
N ALA A 682 24.88 8.93 6.11
CA ALA A 682 24.29 9.44 4.87
C ALA A 682 23.17 8.54 4.33
N GLU A 683 23.35 7.22 4.41
CA GLU A 683 22.49 6.23 3.76
C GLU A 683 21.09 6.20 4.36
N ASP A 684 21.03 6.38 5.69
CA ASP A 684 19.82 6.21 6.51
C ASP A 684 19.25 7.55 7.00
N ALA A 685 19.87 8.68 6.62
CA ALA A 685 19.37 9.99 6.99
C ALA A 685 18.08 10.35 6.22
N PRO A 686 17.06 10.95 6.88
CA PRO A 686 15.84 11.41 6.24
C PRO A 686 16.07 12.78 5.59
N ILE A 687 16.95 12.82 4.58
CA ILE A 687 17.29 13.99 3.74
C ILE A 687 17.26 13.60 2.27
N GLN A 688 16.65 14.44 1.44
CA GLN A 688 16.56 14.23 -0.01
C GLN A 688 16.54 15.56 -0.74
N TYR A 689 17.18 15.62 -1.92
CA TYR A 689 17.06 16.73 -2.85
C TYR A 689 16.38 16.27 -4.12
N HIS A 690 15.17 16.76 -4.36
CA HIS A 690 14.34 16.37 -5.50
C HIS A 690 13.58 17.58 -6.01
N ASP A 691 13.50 17.77 -7.33
CA ASP A 691 12.80 18.91 -7.95
C ASP A 691 13.25 20.29 -7.50
N GLY A 692 14.54 20.42 -7.18
CA GLY A 692 15.03 21.67 -6.62
C GLY A 692 14.44 21.96 -5.24
N ILE A 693 14.01 20.95 -4.49
CA ILE A 693 13.55 21.07 -3.11
C ILE A 693 14.41 20.14 -2.27
N LEU A 694 15.14 20.71 -1.32
CA LEU A 694 15.82 19.96 -0.26
C LEU A 694 14.81 19.77 0.86
N THR A 695 14.43 18.52 1.10
CA THR A 695 13.57 18.11 2.20
C THR A 695 14.41 17.32 3.21
N PHE A 696 14.32 17.69 4.48
CA PHE A 696 14.98 16.98 5.57
C PHE A 696 14.15 17.08 6.83
N THR A 697 14.27 16.09 7.70
CA THR A 697 13.38 15.97 8.86
C THR A 697 14.16 16.01 10.16
N ILE A 698 13.73 16.85 11.10
CA ILE A 698 14.39 17.04 12.40
C ILE A 698 13.58 16.31 13.48
N PRO A 699 14.22 15.56 14.40
CA PRO A 699 13.51 14.95 15.53
C PRO A 699 12.81 16.01 16.39
N PRO A 700 11.64 15.70 16.97
CA PRO A 700 10.94 16.63 17.85
C PRO A 700 11.79 16.97 19.07
N ARG A 701 11.75 18.25 19.49
CA ARG A 701 12.39 18.70 20.73
C ARG A 701 11.38 19.45 21.58
N LEU A 702 11.06 18.88 22.74
CA LEU A 702 10.14 19.51 23.67
C LEU A 702 10.74 20.81 24.19
N HIS A 703 10.02 21.92 24.02
CA HIS A 703 10.50 23.20 24.52
C HIS A 703 10.66 23.19 26.05
N ASN A 704 11.75 23.77 26.57
CA ASN A 704 12.06 23.74 28.02
C ASN A 704 11.02 24.45 28.90
N THR A 705 10.19 25.33 28.34
CA THR A 705 9.09 25.97 29.09
C THR A 705 7.85 25.08 29.22
N VAL A 706 7.81 23.94 28.52
CA VAL A 706 6.70 23.00 28.62
C VAL A 706 7.01 22.05 29.76
N TRP A 707 6.26 22.19 30.85
CA TRP A 707 6.46 21.37 32.03
C TRP A 707 5.98 19.94 31.82
N LYS A 708 4.72 19.77 31.36
CA LYS A 708 4.11 18.48 31.08
C LYS A 708 3.42 18.42 29.73
N THR A 709 3.70 17.37 28.98
CA THR A 709 2.99 17.00 27.76
C THR A 709 2.50 15.57 27.86
N VAL A 710 1.27 15.37 27.40
CA VAL A 710 0.62 14.07 27.26
C VAL A 710 0.35 13.84 25.78
N PHE A 711 0.80 12.71 25.25
CA PHE A 711 0.49 12.24 23.91
C PHE A 711 -0.47 11.07 24.02
N MET A 712 -1.59 11.13 23.30
CA MET A 712 -2.53 10.02 23.25
C MET A 712 -2.96 9.73 21.83
N SER A 713 -3.04 8.44 21.52
CA SER A 713 -3.63 7.95 20.28
C SER A 713 -3.92 6.47 20.44
N ALA A 714 -4.96 5.99 19.76
CA ALA A 714 -5.22 4.55 19.66
C ALA A 714 -4.19 3.82 18.81
N THR A 715 -3.52 4.54 17.91
CA THR A 715 -2.49 3.99 17.02
C THR A 715 -1.07 4.22 17.55
N LEU A 716 -0.93 4.70 18.78
CA LEU A 716 0.38 5.02 19.35
C LEU A 716 1.20 3.74 19.57
N ASP A 717 2.38 3.69 18.98
CA ASP A 717 3.41 2.72 19.33
C ASP A 717 4.19 3.24 20.54
N LEU A 718 4.05 2.60 21.70
CA LEU A 718 4.73 3.07 22.90
C LEU A 718 6.24 2.85 22.84
N ASP A 719 6.72 1.86 22.09
CA ASP A 719 8.15 1.56 21.94
C ASP A 719 8.82 2.53 20.97
N LEU A 720 8.22 2.75 19.78
CA LEU A 720 8.72 3.80 18.87
C LEU A 720 8.58 5.20 19.49
N PHE A 721 7.55 5.43 20.32
CA PHE A 721 7.41 6.69 21.04
C PHE A 721 8.53 6.90 22.07
N LYS A 722 8.87 5.89 22.87
CA LYS A 722 10.03 5.94 23.79
C LYS A 722 11.34 6.17 23.07
N ARG A 723 11.46 5.68 21.84
CA ARG A 723 12.65 5.97 21.04
C ARG A 723 12.79 7.46 20.72
N VAL A 724 11.67 8.13 20.44
CA VAL A 724 11.63 9.58 20.18
C VAL A 724 11.79 10.40 21.46
N PHE A 725 11.17 9.96 22.56
CA PHE A 725 11.27 10.58 23.89
C PHE A 725 11.71 9.53 24.93
N PRO A 726 13.02 9.30 25.10
CA PRO A 726 13.55 8.27 26.02
C PRO A 726 13.11 8.46 27.47
N GLU A 727 12.84 9.69 27.88
CA GLU A 727 12.35 10.06 29.20
C GLU A 727 10.84 9.87 29.39
N ALA A 728 10.11 9.49 28.33
CA ALA A 728 8.67 9.37 28.39
C ALA A 728 8.21 8.22 29.28
N HIS A 729 7.27 8.52 30.16
CA HIS A 729 6.46 7.50 30.78
C HIS A 729 5.42 7.02 29.77
N THR A 730 5.26 5.70 29.62
CA THR A 730 4.29 5.11 28.69
C THR A 730 3.30 4.26 29.44
N GLU A 731 2.03 4.40 29.10
CA GLU A 731 0.95 3.61 29.69
C GLU A 731 0.07 3.03 28.58
N ASP A 732 -0.36 1.77 28.71
CA ASP A 732 -1.44 1.23 27.88
C ASP A 732 -2.73 1.38 28.68
N THR A 733 -3.70 2.14 28.16
CA THR A 733 -4.96 2.33 28.90
C THR A 733 -5.88 1.14 28.69
N PRO A 734 -6.60 0.71 29.72
CA PRO A 734 -7.55 -0.38 29.57
C PRO A 734 -8.58 -0.01 28.50
N PRO A 735 -8.93 -0.95 27.60
CA PRO A 735 -9.91 -0.72 26.58
C PRO A 735 -11.26 -0.27 27.17
N THR A 736 -11.93 0.68 26.52
CA THR A 736 -13.31 1.04 26.88
C THR A 736 -14.21 -0.15 26.61
N GLN A 737 -15.09 -0.49 27.55
CA GLN A 737 -16.05 -1.58 27.38
C GLN A 737 -16.92 -1.33 26.14
N TRP A 738 -17.06 -2.36 25.30
CA TRP A 738 -18.02 -2.32 24.19
C TRP A 738 -19.43 -2.54 24.71
N THR A 739 -20.43 -2.24 23.88
CA THR A 739 -21.81 -2.64 24.20
C THR A 739 -21.88 -4.16 24.34
N THR A 740 -22.70 -4.68 25.25
CA THR A 740 -22.77 -6.12 25.61
C THR A 740 -22.97 -7.06 24.41
N ASP A 741 -23.63 -6.60 23.35
CA ASP A 741 -23.93 -7.39 22.16
C ASP A 741 -22.96 -7.13 20.98
N ALA A 742 -21.90 -6.34 21.17
CA ALA A 742 -20.86 -6.16 20.16
C ALA A 742 -20.04 -7.44 20.01
N LYS A 743 -19.81 -7.86 18.76
CA LYS A 743 -19.04 -9.07 18.43
C LYS A 743 -17.93 -8.74 17.47
N VAL A 744 -16.73 -9.24 17.73
CA VAL A 744 -15.61 -9.15 16.79
C VAL A 744 -15.09 -10.55 16.52
N TYR A 745 -14.95 -10.89 15.24
CA TYR A 745 -14.36 -12.15 14.81
C TYR A 745 -13.10 -11.85 14.01
N GLN A 746 -11.98 -12.43 14.43
CA GLN A 746 -10.69 -12.20 13.79
C GLN A 746 -10.05 -13.50 13.32
N LEU A 747 -9.59 -13.51 12.08
CA LEU A 747 -8.92 -14.66 11.48
C LEU A 747 -7.58 -14.95 12.18
N ARG A 748 -7.34 -16.20 12.59
CA ARG A 748 -6.11 -16.60 13.31
C ARG A 748 -5.03 -17.26 12.46
N THR A 749 -5.28 -17.53 11.18
CA THR A 749 -4.42 -18.39 10.36
C THR A 749 -3.51 -17.64 9.39
N ASN A 750 -3.93 -16.48 8.86
CA ASN A 750 -3.15 -15.75 7.86
C ASN A 750 -3.23 -14.23 8.01
N ARG A 751 -2.10 -13.56 7.78
CA ARG A 751 -1.99 -12.09 7.75
C ARG A 751 -2.64 -11.48 6.51
N ASN A 752 -2.74 -12.24 5.41
CA ASN A 752 -3.34 -11.82 4.14
C ASN A 752 -2.84 -10.44 3.64
N PRO A 753 -1.52 -10.23 3.48
CA PRO A 753 -1.02 -9.01 2.85
C PRO A 753 -1.43 -8.96 1.39
N ARG A 754 -1.36 -7.77 0.77
CA ARG A 754 -1.79 -7.56 -0.62
C ARG A 754 -1.16 -8.54 -1.61
N ALA A 755 0.10 -8.92 -1.38
CA ALA A 755 0.83 -9.88 -2.21
C ALA A 755 0.15 -11.27 -2.27
N THR A 756 -0.54 -11.70 -1.22
CA THR A 756 -1.26 -12.99 -1.20
C THR A 756 -2.72 -12.86 -1.60
N VAL A 757 -3.20 -11.65 -1.87
CA VAL A 757 -4.60 -11.38 -2.25
C VAL A 757 -4.76 -11.43 -3.76
N TYR A 758 -3.74 -11.04 -4.53
CA TYR A 758 -3.79 -10.91 -5.99
C TYR A 758 -2.86 -11.89 -6.70
N ASN A 759 -3.30 -12.36 -7.86
CA ASN A 759 -2.41 -12.94 -8.86
C ASN A 759 -1.77 -11.79 -9.65
N ARG A 760 -0.46 -11.58 -9.44
CA ARG A 760 0.31 -10.57 -10.17
C ARG A 760 1.15 -11.22 -11.27
N VAL A 761 1.08 -10.64 -12.46
CA VAL A 761 1.99 -10.95 -13.58
C VAL A 761 2.55 -9.61 -14.04
N ASP A 762 3.88 -9.44 -13.99
CA ASP A 762 4.58 -8.21 -14.36
C ASP A 762 4.08 -6.94 -13.63
N SER A 763 3.80 -7.06 -12.33
CA SER A 763 3.26 -6.00 -11.45
C SER A 763 1.80 -5.60 -11.69
N GLU A 764 1.13 -6.15 -12.70
CA GLU A 764 -0.30 -5.95 -12.91
C GLU A 764 -1.15 -6.95 -12.12
N VAL A 765 -2.23 -6.46 -11.51
CA VAL A 765 -3.25 -7.31 -10.89
C VAL A 765 -4.11 -7.91 -11.99
N ARG A 766 -3.96 -9.23 -12.24
CA ARG A 766 -4.83 -9.95 -13.17
C ARG A 766 -6.14 -10.42 -12.54
N GLY A 767 -6.13 -10.56 -11.22
CA GLY A 767 -7.33 -10.79 -10.44
C GLY A 767 -7.02 -11.21 -9.02
N LEU A 768 -8.05 -11.61 -8.29
CA LEU A 768 -7.85 -12.21 -6.98
C LEU A 768 -7.13 -13.56 -7.15
N SER A 769 -6.21 -13.82 -6.22
CA SER A 769 -5.66 -15.16 -6.00
C SER A 769 -6.73 -16.08 -5.42
N ASP A 770 -6.47 -17.39 -5.35
CA ASP A 770 -7.37 -18.34 -4.70
C ASP A 770 -7.70 -17.94 -3.25
N THR A 771 -6.73 -17.37 -2.54
CA THR A 771 -6.93 -16.87 -1.16
C THR A 771 -7.82 -15.62 -1.15
N GLY A 772 -7.57 -14.69 -2.06
CA GLY A 772 -8.37 -13.47 -2.22
C GLY A 772 -9.82 -13.78 -2.59
N GLU A 773 -10.02 -14.66 -3.58
CA GLU A 773 -11.34 -15.08 -4.07
C GLU A 773 -12.10 -15.81 -2.97
N ASN A 774 -11.45 -16.72 -2.24
CA ASN A 774 -12.08 -17.45 -1.16
C ASN A 774 -12.70 -16.50 -0.10
N TYR A 775 -11.91 -15.58 0.46
CA TYR A 775 -12.45 -14.66 1.48
C TYR A 775 -13.47 -13.67 0.91
N TRP A 776 -13.32 -13.26 -0.34
CA TRP A 776 -14.33 -12.44 -1.03
C TRP A 776 -15.66 -13.18 -1.13
N GLN A 777 -15.64 -14.44 -1.57
CA GLN A 777 -16.83 -15.27 -1.71
C GLN A 777 -17.48 -15.59 -0.37
N LEU A 778 -16.70 -15.84 0.70
CA LEU A 778 -17.26 -16.03 2.05
C LEU A 778 -18.09 -14.82 2.49
N MET A 779 -17.58 -13.60 2.25
CA MET A 779 -18.32 -12.38 2.55
C MET A 779 -19.57 -12.23 1.69
N ILE A 780 -19.45 -12.38 0.36
CA ILE A 780 -20.59 -12.19 -0.57
C ILE A 780 -21.71 -13.19 -0.28
N ASN A 781 -21.36 -14.45 -0.04
CA ASN A 781 -22.34 -15.49 0.31
C ASN A 781 -23.07 -15.16 1.60
N GLU A 782 -22.38 -14.59 2.58
CA GLU A 782 -23.00 -14.17 3.84
C GLU A 782 -23.93 -12.97 3.67
N ILE A 783 -23.52 -11.97 2.90
CA ILE A 783 -24.35 -10.79 2.57
C ILE A 783 -25.63 -11.24 1.85
N ALA A 784 -25.52 -12.18 0.91
CA ALA A 784 -26.66 -12.74 0.20
C ALA A 784 -27.59 -13.56 1.11
N ARG A 785 -27.04 -14.24 2.12
CA ARG A 785 -27.79 -15.01 3.13
C ARG A 785 -28.56 -14.10 4.11
N THR A 786 -28.08 -12.87 4.31
CA THR A 786 -28.59 -11.92 5.32
C THR A 786 -29.10 -10.61 4.70
N PRO A 787 -30.12 -10.67 3.81
CA PRO A 787 -30.60 -9.50 3.06
C PRO A 787 -31.11 -8.36 3.94
N ASP A 788 -31.57 -8.65 5.16
CA ASP A 788 -32.08 -7.66 6.11
C ASP A 788 -30.97 -6.97 6.95
N THR A 789 -29.74 -7.50 6.91
CA THR A 789 -28.60 -6.96 7.67
C THR A 789 -27.89 -5.91 6.83
N GLN A 790 -27.66 -4.72 7.39
CA GLN A 790 -26.89 -3.69 6.70
C GLN A 790 -25.39 -3.97 6.85
N HIS A 791 -24.69 -4.12 5.74
CA HIS A 791 -23.26 -4.40 5.71
C HIS A 791 -22.46 -3.16 5.29
N ALA A 792 -21.20 -3.10 5.75
CA ALA A 792 -20.21 -2.18 5.22
C ALA A 792 -18.87 -2.89 5.03
N ILE A 793 -18.07 -2.44 4.06
CA ILE A 793 -16.86 -3.14 3.61
C ILE A 793 -15.66 -2.19 3.58
N ILE A 794 -14.55 -2.60 4.16
CA ILE A 794 -13.24 -1.94 4.07
C ILE A 794 -12.24 -2.94 3.47
N THR A 795 -11.65 -2.60 2.32
CA THR A 795 -10.69 -3.46 1.59
C THR A 795 -9.83 -2.62 0.63
N TYR A 796 -9.01 -3.20 -0.25
CA TYR A 796 -8.28 -2.40 -1.22
C TYR A 796 -9.20 -1.83 -2.31
N LYS A 797 -8.84 -0.63 -2.77
CA LYS A 797 -9.52 0.06 -3.88
C LYS A 797 -9.68 -0.82 -5.12
N ASP A 798 -8.68 -1.65 -5.41
CA ASP A 798 -8.70 -2.49 -6.61
C ASP A 798 -9.58 -3.73 -6.42
N VAL A 799 -9.73 -4.26 -5.20
CA VAL A 799 -10.74 -5.32 -4.94
C VAL A 799 -12.15 -4.79 -5.19
N LEU A 800 -12.44 -3.56 -4.72
CA LEU A 800 -13.74 -2.92 -4.94
C LEU A 800 -14.04 -2.66 -6.43
N LYS A 801 -13.01 -2.56 -7.28
CA LYS A 801 -13.14 -2.28 -8.71
C LYS A 801 -13.16 -3.53 -9.58
N TRP A 802 -12.54 -4.62 -9.12
CA TRP A 802 -12.19 -5.80 -9.92
C TRP A 802 -13.39 -6.53 -10.56
N LYS A 803 -14.64 -6.22 -10.21
CA LYS A 803 -15.84 -6.89 -10.74
C LYS A 803 -16.82 -6.02 -11.52
N ARG A 804 -16.39 -4.88 -12.03
CA ARG A 804 -17.25 -4.03 -12.90
C ARG A 804 -17.49 -4.58 -14.31
N ASP A 805 -16.70 -5.54 -14.78
CA ASP A 805 -16.70 -5.93 -16.20
C ASP A 805 -17.41 -7.28 -16.51
N ASP A 806 -17.81 -8.07 -15.50
CA ASP A 806 -18.60 -9.31 -15.67
C ASP A 806 -19.95 -9.22 -14.89
N GLU A 807 -21.06 -9.25 -15.62
CA GLU A 807 -22.44 -8.83 -15.26
C GLU A 807 -23.15 -9.55 -14.08
N ALA A 808 -22.49 -10.32 -13.21
CA ALA A 808 -23.19 -11.20 -12.24
C ALA A 808 -22.77 -11.13 -10.76
N SER A 809 -21.86 -10.23 -10.34
CA SER A 809 -21.54 -10.10 -8.89
C SER A 809 -21.20 -8.68 -8.47
N ASP A 810 -22.00 -7.75 -8.95
CA ASP A 810 -21.80 -6.34 -8.67
C ASP A 810 -22.32 -6.04 -7.25
N LEU A 811 -21.44 -5.51 -6.37
CA LEU A 811 -21.87 -5.00 -5.06
C LEU A 811 -23.03 -4.00 -5.19
N THR A 812 -23.18 -3.38 -6.37
CA THR A 812 -24.27 -2.48 -6.74
C THR A 812 -25.64 -3.16 -6.78
N GLY A 813 -25.70 -4.48 -7.02
CA GLY A 813 -26.92 -5.28 -6.97
C GLY A 813 -27.33 -5.70 -5.57
N LEU A 814 -26.47 -5.52 -4.56
CA LEU A 814 -26.74 -5.85 -3.17
C LEU A 814 -27.25 -4.62 -2.43
N HIS A 815 -28.56 -4.50 -2.32
CA HIS A 815 -29.23 -3.35 -1.68
C HIS A 815 -28.92 -3.17 -0.19
N ASN A 816 -28.34 -4.19 0.47
CA ASN A 816 -28.02 -4.20 1.89
C ASN A 816 -26.56 -3.81 2.20
N ILE A 817 -25.85 -3.20 1.24
CA ILE A 817 -24.52 -2.61 1.47
C ILE A 817 -24.65 -1.09 1.64
N THR A 818 -24.39 -0.61 2.84
CA THR A 818 -24.52 0.82 3.20
C THR A 818 -23.30 1.65 2.82
N ALA A 819 -22.10 1.07 2.90
CA ALA A 819 -20.85 1.78 2.64
C ALA A 819 -19.71 0.86 2.21
N THR A 820 -18.84 1.38 1.35
CA THR A 820 -17.54 0.78 1.03
C THR A 820 -16.44 1.83 1.17
N ALA A 821 -15.27 1.41 1.64
CA ALA A 821 -14.08 2.26 1.71
C ALA A 821 -12.81 1.45 1.44
N HIS A 822 -11.71 2.18 1.24
CA HIS A 822 -10.39 1.58 1.17
C HIS A 822 -9.46 2.15 2.23
N TYR A 823 -8.47 1.34 2.61
CA TYR A 823 -7.40 1.74 3.52
C TYR A 823 -6.72 3.05 3.07
N GLY A 824 -6.26 3.85 4.02
CA GLY A 824 -5.67 5.18 3.80
C GLY A 824 -6.67 6.32 3.52
N ASN A 825 -7.97 6.03 3.35
CA ASN A 825 -9.01 7.04 3.10
C ASN A 825 -10.22 6.89 4.04
N LEU A 826 -9.97 6.52 5.30
CA LEU A 826 -11.02 6.27 6.30
C LEU A 826 -11.45 7.53 7.06
N VAL A 827 -10.63 8.58 7.06
CA VAL A 827 -10.91 9.84 7.75
C VAL A 827 -12.14 10.52 7.16
N GLY A 828 -13.06 10.96 8.02
CA GLY A 828 -14.28 11.66 7.61
C GLY A 828 -15.41 10.76 7.07
N LEU A 829 -15.23 9.44 7.06
CA LEU A 829 -16.27 8.50 6.60
C LEU A 829 -17.22 8.02 7.70
N ASP A 830 -17.08 8.54 8.91
CA ASP A 830 -17.83 8.12 10.10
C ASP A 830 -19.34 8.02 9.93
N SER A 831 -19.96 9.00 9.26
CA SER A 831 -21.41 9.01 9.02
C SER A 831 -21.83 7.94 8.02
N LYS A 832 -20.96 7.55 7.08
CA LYS A 832 -21.30 6.53 6.07
C LYS A 832 -21.41 5.14 6.66
N PHE A 833 -20.65 4.86 7.72
CA PHE A 833 -20.65 3.57 8.41
C PHE A 833 -21.62 3.55 9.61
N GLN A 834 -22.43 4.58 9.82
CA GLN A 834 -23.28 4.67 11.01
C GLN A 834 -24.46 3.68 10.97
N ASP A 835 -24.92 3.31 9.77
CA ASP A 835 -26.11 2.49 9.57
C ASP A 835 -25.77 1.00 9.38
N ALA A 836 -24.48 0.65 9.28
CA ALA A 836 -24.03 -0.72 9.18
C ALA A 836 -24.25 -1.48 10.50
N ASP A 837 -24.77 -2.70 10.39
CA ASP A 837 -24.88 -3.69 11.49
C ASP A 837 -23.69 -4.64 11.48
N THR A 838 -23.14 -4.95 10.30
CA THR A 838 -21.92 -5.76 10.13
C THR A 838 -20.85 -5.00 9.35
N LEU A 839 -19.65 -4.90 9.91
CA LEU A 839 -18.47 -4.33 9.26
C LEU A 839 -17.48 -5.43 8.85
N TRP A 840 -17.15 -5.48 7.56
CA TRP A 840 -16.14 -6.36 7.00
C TRP A 840 -14.83 -5.61 6.79
N ILE A 841 -13.75 -6.12 7.39
CA ILE A 841 -12.39 -5.63 7.20
C ILE A 841 -11.63 -6.75 6.49
N LEU A 842 -11.51 -6.64 5.17
CA LEU A 842 -10.89 -7.65 4.34
C LEU A 842 -9.39 -7.37 4.21
N PHE A 843 -8.58 -8.40 4.43
CA PHE A 843 -7.13 -8.41 4.24
C PHE A 843 -6.36 -7.41 5.11
N ALA A 844 -5.03 -7.50 5.15
CA ALA A 844 -4.20 -6.52 5.85
C ALA A 844 -3.94 -5.27 5.00
N PRO A 845 -4.00 -4.04 5.53
CA PRO A 845 -3.57 -2.84 4.82
C PRO A 845 -2.21 -3.00 4.13
N GLU A 846 -2.06 -2.44 2.92
CA GLU A 846 -0.75 -2.34 2.27
C GLU A 846 -0.16 -0.97 2.58
N ILE A 847 1.00 -0.96 3.21
CA ILE A 847 1.77 0.25 3.47
C ILE A 847 2.87 0.32 2.42
N PRO A 848 2.95 1.42 1.63
CA PRO A 848 3.97 1.55 0.58
C PRO A 848 5.39 1.44 1.14
N ASP A 849 6.28 0.75 0.41
CA ASP A 849 7.67 0.56 0.86
C ASP A 849 8.43 1.87 1.06
N TYR A 850 8.12 2.91 0.28
CA TYR A 850 8.72 4.24 0.46
C TYR A 850 8.32 4.87 1.80
N GLU A 851 7.10 4.61 2.27
CA GLU A 851 6.59 5.12 3.55
C GLU A 851 7.25 4.39 4.71
N ILE A 852 7.41 3.06 4.61
CA ILE A 852 8.16 2.26 5.59
C ILE A 852 9.62 2.69 5.65
N THR A 853 10.27 2.82 4.50
CA THR A 853 11.65 3.28 4.38
C THR A 853 11.81 4.65 5.03
N TRP A 854 10.93 5.59 4.70
CA TRP A 854 10.96 6.94 5.26
C TRP A 854 10.78 6.93 6.78
N ARG A 855 9.75 6.25 7.29
CA ARG A 855 9.50 6.14 8.75
C ARG A 855 10.65 5.43 9.47
N ALA A 856 11.24 4.40 8.87
CA ALA A 856 12.41 3.74 9.44
C ALA A 856 13.60 4.68 9.53
N LYS A 857 13.85 5.53 8.52
CA LYS A 857 14.88 6.58 8.57
C LYS A 857 14.60 7.63 9.64
N LEU A 858 13.33 8.02 9.85
CA LEU A 858 12.96 8.94 10.92
C LEU A 858 13.27 8.39 12.30
N PHE A 859 12.89 7.13 12.56
CA PHE A 859 13.07 6.54 13.88
C PHE A 859 14.51 6.06 14.10
N PHE A 860 15.11 5.39 13.12
CA PHE A 860 16.33 4.60 13.28
C PHE A 860 17.51 5.12 12.46
N GLY A 861 17.38 6.25 11.75
CA GLY A 861 18.46 6.80 10.92
C GLY A 861 19.67 7.29 11.73
N ASP A 862 19.52 7.46 13.04
CA ASP A 862 20.59 7.81 13.98
C ASP A 862 21.28 6.58 14.60
N ASP A 863 20.81 5.35 14.31
CA ASP A 863 21.44 4.12 14.80
C ASP A 863 22.84 3.92 14.22
N THR A 864 23.69 3.31 15.04
CA THR A 864 25.04 2.89 14.65
C THR A 864 25.01 1.82 13.56
N GLU A 865 24.06 0.89 13.63
CA GLU A 865 23.90 -0.18 12.65
C GLU A 865 23.05 0.25 11.44
N PRO A 866 23.49 -0.03 10.19
CA PRO A 866 22.74 0.29 8.97
C PRO A 866 21.38 -0.39 8.92
N LEU A 867 20.40 0.31 8.36
CA LEU A 867 19.08 -0.26 8.09
C LEU A 867 19.18 -1.26 6.93
N ASN A 868 18.57 -2.44 7.10
CA ASN A 868 18.44 -3.41 6.02
C ASN A 868 17.01 -3.42 5.45
N TYR A 869 16.88 -2.91 4.21
CA TYR A 869 15.61 -2.77 3.49
C TYR A 869 15.14 -4.04 2.78
N GLU A 870 15.89 -5.14 2.85
CA GLU A 870 15.52 -6.40 2.22
C GLU A 870 14.28 -7.01 2.88
N ARG A 871 13.32 -7.39 2.05
CA ARG A 871 12.23 -8.29 2.42
C ARG A 871 12.59 -9.71 2.03
N ASP A 872 12.25 -10.64 2.90
CA ASP A 872 12.26 -12.05 2.58
C ASP A 872 11.17 -12.35 1.53
N THR A 873 11.56 -12.96 0.41
CA THR A 873 10.68 -13.16 -0.74
C THR A 873 9.60 -14.20 -0.50
N GLU A 874 9.81 -15.14 0.43
CA GLU A 874 8.86 -16.21 0.72
C GLU A 874 7.80 -15.77 1.73
N THR A 875 8.22 -15.05 2.77
CA THR A 875 7.36 -14.61 3.88
C THR A 875 6.80 -13.20 3.69
N GLY A 876 7.46 -12.36 2.88
CA GLY A 876 7.14 -10.95 2.70
C GLY A 876 7.53 -10.05 3.88
N MET A 877 8.18 -10.60 4.91
CA MET A 877 8.62 -9.88 6.10
C MET A 877 9.95 -9.15 5.85
N TYR A 878 10.18 -8.03 6.53
CA TYR A 878 11.49 -7.39 6.52
C TYR A 878 12.49 -8.21 7.33
N ARG A 879 13.71 -8.33 6.82
CA ARG A 879 14.82 -9.00 7.52
C ARG A 879 15.29 -8.19 8.73
N ASP A 880 15.25 -6.86 8.63
CA ASP A 880 15.53 -5.95 9.74
C ASP A 880 14.30 -5.84 10.66
N SER A 881 14.48 -6.22 11.93
CA SER A 881 13.40 -6.15 12.92
C SER A 881 12.88 -4.73 13.15
N ARG A 882 13.71 -3.69 12.94
CA ARG A 882 13.31 -2.28 13.07
C ARG A 882 12.32 -1.90 11.96
N LEU A 883 12.61 -2.29 10.72
CA LEU A 883 11.69 -2.07 9.59
C LEU A 883 10.41 -2.90 9.73
N GLN A 884 10.54 -4.14 10.20
CA GLN A 884 9.40 -5.00 10.48
C GLN A 884 8.47 -4.36 11.53
N GLN A 885 9.03 -3.79 12.61
CA GLN A 885 8.27 -3.07 13.63
C GLN A 885 7.54 -1.84 13.05
N VAL A 886 8.20 -1.03 12.22
CA VAL A 886 7.58 0.13 11.55
C VAL A 886 6.44 -0.29 10.64
N TRP A 887 6.61 -1.38 9.88
CA TRP A 887 5.59 -1.94 9.01
C TRP A 887 4.39 -2.49 9.80
N GLU A 888 4.64 -3.29 10.83
CA GLU A 888 3.57 -3.83 11.68
C GLU A 888 2.79 -2.70 12.36
N ASN A 889 3.48 -1.70 12.89
CA ASN A 889 2.82 -0.54 13.52
C ASN A 889 1.91 0.22 12.53
N ALA A 890 2.38 0.43 11.30
CA ALA A 890 1.59 1.11 10.28
C ALA A 890 0.34 0.31 9.88
N VAL A 891 0.48 -1.01 9.71
CA VAL A 891 -0.66 -1.92 9.44
C VAL A 891 -1.66 -1.92 10.59
N ILE A 892 -1.18 -2.04 11.83
CA ILE A 892 -2.01 -2.02 13.03
C ILE A 892 -2.76 -0.68 13.13
N GLY A 893 -2.10 0.44 12.87
CA GLY A 893 -2.71 1.76 12.88
C GLY A 893 -3.92 1.87 11.94
N GLU A 894 -3.78 1.41 10.71
CA GLU A 894 -4.88 1.38 9.71
C GLU A 894 -6.02 0.42 10.14
N LEU A 895 -5.70 -0.75 10.69
CA LEU A 895 -6.70 -1.69 11.20
C LEU A 895 -7.49 -1.10 12.37
N ILE A 896 -6.82 -0.45 13.32
CA ILE A 896 -7.46 0.25 14.45
C ILE A 896 -8.40 1.35 13.94
N GLN A 897 -7.97 2.13 12.95
CA GLN A 897 -8.82 3.15 12.33
C GLN A 897 -10.04 2.57 11.61
N ALA A 898 -9.90 1.40 10.96
CA ALA A 898 -10.98 0.69 10.30
C ALA A 898 -12.01 0.15 11.32
N ILE A 899 -11.54 -0.50 12.39
CA ILE A 899 -12.40 -1.02 13.47
C ILE A 899 -13.12 0.13 14.18
N GLY A 900 -12.46 1.27 14.36
CA GLY A 900 -13.05 2.47 14.95
C GLY A 900 -14.33 2.95 14.23
N ARG A 901 -14.52 2.59 12.95
CA ARG A 901 -15.75 2.91 12.18
C ARG A 901 -16.96 2.09 12.62
N ALA A 902 -16.76 0.95 13.27
CA ALA A 902 -17.84 0.17 13.85
C ALA A 902 -18.45 0.83 15.09
N ARG A 903 -17.70 1.71 15.79
CA ARG A 903 -18.20 2.41 17.00
C ARG A 903 -18.81 1.46 18.04
N LEU A 904 -18.11 0.35 18.33
CA LEU A 904 -18.58 -0.74 19.20
C LEU A 904 -18.90 -0.31 20.64
N VAL A 905 -18.41 0.87 21.07
CA VAL A 905 -18.77 1.50 22.36
C VAL A 905 -20.18 2.11 22.34
N ARG A 906 -20.72 2.47 21.17
CA ARG A 906 -22.00 3.18 21.03
C ARG A 906 -23.15 2.31 20.54
N LYS A 907 -22.87 1.33 19.66
CA LYS A 907 -23.87 0.46 19.06
C LYS A 907 -23.31 -0.95 18.99
N ALA A 908 -24.12 -1.94 19.34
CA ALA A 908 -23.82 -3.34 19.11
C ALA A 908 -23.76 -3.62 17.62
N ARG A 909 -22.60 -4.13 17.17
CA ARG A 909 -22.34 -4.49 15.78
C ARG A 909 -21.44 -5.71 15.72
N THR A 910 -21.46 -6.37 14.58
CA THR A 910 -20.53 -7.45 14.25
C THR A 910 -19.38 -6.89 13.41
N VAL A 911 -18.14 -7.18 13.77
CA VAL A 911 -16.96 -6.88 12.94
C VAL A 911 -16.26 -8.17 12.56
N ILE A 912 -16.00 -8.38 11.27
CA ILE A 912 -15.24 -9.52 10.75
C ILE A 912 -13.91 -9.02 10.21
N ILE A 913 -12.80 -9.57 10.71
CA ILE A 913 -11.44 -9.14 10.38
C ILE A 913 -10.68 -10.32 9.74
N PHE A 914 -10.40 -10.24 8.44
CA PHE A 914 -9.68 -11.29 7.71
C PHE A 914 -8.16 -11.08 7.71
N THR A 915 -7.58 -10.87 8.90
CA THR A 915 -6.13 -10.83 9.07
C THR A 915 -5.71 -11.26 10.47
N SER A 916 -4.61 -12.01 10.54
CA SER A 916 -4.00 -12.52 11.77
C SER A 916 -2.94 -11.58 12.38
N HIS A 917 -3.04 -10.26 12.16
CA HIS A 917 -2.21 -9.29 12.88
C HIS A 917 -2.72 -9.16 14.31
N HIS A 918 -1.82 -9.11 15.30
CA HIS A 918 -2.22 -8.74 16.66
C HIS A 918 -2.60 -7.26 16.67
N ILE A 919 -3.82 -6.95 17.14
CA ILE A 919 -4.34 -5.59 17.20
C ILE A 919 -4.50 -5.24 18.69
N PRO A 920 -3.55 -4.48 19.28
CA PRO A 920 -3.56 -4.16 20.70
C PRO A 920 -4.88 -3.52 21.13
N GLY A 921 -5.41 -3.99 22.25
CA GLY A 921 -6.69 -3.51 22.78
C GLY A 921 -7.93 -3.95 21.99
N ILE A 922 -7.79 -4.76 20.93
CA ILE A 922 -8.91 -5.38 20.19
C ILE A 922 -8.79 -6.90 20.25
N THR A 923 -7.68 -7.48 19.81
CA THR A 923 -7.49 -8.94 19.72
C THR A 923 -7.64 -9.63 21.07
N ASP A 924 -7.12 -9.01 22.12
CA ASP A 924 -7.06 -9.60 23.46
C ASP A 924 -8.36 -9.43 24.26
N ARG A 925 -9.35 -8.75 23.69
CA ARG A 925 -10.65 -8.58 24.34
C ARG A 925 -11.39 -9.92 24.47
N PRO A 926 -12.13 -10.15 25.56
CA PRO A 926 -13.04 -11.30 25.68
C PRO A 926 -14.07 -11.37 24.55
N GLU A 927 -14.57 -10.21 24.12
CA GLU A 927 -15.58 -10.06 23.05
C GLU A 927 -15.04 -10.37 21.65
N THR A 928 -13.73 -10.37 21.47
CA THR A 928 -13.09 -10.73 20.19
C THR A 928 -12.87 -12.23 20.14
N LYS A 929 -13.42 -12.93 19.16
CA LYS A 929 -13.25 -14.38 18.99
C LYS A 929 -12.32 -14.68 17.82
N LEU A 930 -11.35 -15.56 18.06
CA LEU A 930 -10.40 -15.98 17.03
C LEU A 930 -10.97 -17.18 16.27
N PHE A 931 -11.08 -17.05 14.95
CA PHE A 931 -11.62 -18.09 14.07
C PHE A 931 -10.65 -18.46 12.97
N ASP A 932 -10.81 -19.66 12.41
CA ASP A 932 -10.17 -20.07 11.17
C ASP A 932 -11.20 -20.41 10.08
N GLU A 933 -10.73 -20.73 8.88
CA GLU A 933 -11.61 -21.06 7.76
C GLU A 933 -12.48 -22.30 8.00
N ALA A 934 -12.00 -23.28 8.77
CA ALA A 934 -12.80 -24.45 9.11
C ALA A 934 -13.92 -24.11 10.08
N ASP A 935 -13.70 -23.16 11.01
CA ASP A 935 -14.77 -22.67 11.89
C ASP A 935 -15.89 -22.00 11.09
N TRP A 936 -15.53 -21.20 10.07
CA TRP A 936 -16.51 -20.59 9.16
C TRP A 936 -17.29 -21.64 8.38
N ASP A 937 -16.58 -22.62 7.80
CA ASP A 937 -17.20 -23.73 7.07
C ASP A 937 -18.15 -24.53 7.98
N ILE A 938 -17.76 -24.82 9.23
CA ILE A 938 -18.60 -25.54 10.20
C ILE A 938 -19.82 -24.69 10.59
N ALA A 939 -19.64 -23.40 10.81
CA ALA A 939 -20.70 -22.47 11.19
C ALA A 939 -21.75 -22.28 10.09
N GLY A 940 -21.32 -22.25 8.82
CA GLY A 940 -22.20 -21.98 7.68
C GLY A 940 -22.69 -20.53 7.58
N GLY A 941 -22.06 -19.60 8.31
CA GLY A 941 -22.41 -18.18 8.37
C GLY A 941 -22.08 -17.56 9.74
N ILE A 942 -22.29 -16.26 9.89
CA ILE A 942 -21.95 -15.52 11.13
C ILE A 942 -22.75 -16.04 12.34
N ASP A 943 -24.02 -16.40 12.15
CA ASP A 943 -24.92 -16.80 13.25
C ASP A 943 -24.45 -18.07 13.99
N GLY A 944 -23.76 -18.97 13.27
CA GLY A 944 -23.22 -20.22 13.82
C GLY A 944 -21.78 -20.10 14.34
N LEU A 945 -21.11 -18.97 14.06
CA LEU A 945 -19.66 -18.85 14.21
C LEU A 945 -19.23 -18.90 15.68
N ASP A 946 -19.98 -18.25 16.56
CA ASP A 946 -19.79 -18.32 18.02
C ASP A 946 -19.73 -19.76 18.53
N ASN A 947 -20.65 -20.60 18.07
CA ASN A 947 -20.77 -21.98 18.53
C ASN A 947 -19.69 -22.88 17.92
N ALA A 948 -19.34 -22.65 16.66
CA ALA A 948 -18.23 -23.37 16.00
C ALA A 948 -16.90 -23.10 16.70
N ILE A 949 -16.61 -21.83 17.02
CA ILE A 949 -15.41 -21.41 17.74
C ILE A 949 -15.40 -21.99 19.15
N ALA A 950 -16.48 -21.85 19.92
CA ALA A 950 -16.55 -22.36 21.29
C ALA A 950 -16.32 -23.87 21.36
N LYS A 951 -16.91 -24.64 20.43
CA LYS A 951 -16.66 -26.08 20.30
C LYS A 951 -15.20 -26.36 19.93
N ARG A 952 -14.61 -25.63 18.98
CA ARG A 952 -13.18 -25.79 18.65
C ARG A 952 -12.32 -25.58 19.91
N GLU A 953 -12.55 -24.50 20.64
CA GLU A 953 -11.76 -24.14 21.84
C GLU A 953 -11.92 -25.17 22.96
N GLU A 954 -13.13 -25.69 23.17
CA GLU A 954 -13.36 -26.81 24.11
C GLU A 954 -12.50 -28.03 23.74
N PHE A 955 -12.51 -28.42 22.45
CA PHE A 955 -11.72 -29.57 21.99
C PHE A 955 -10.21 -29.30 21.97
N GLU A 956 -9.77 -28.07 21.70
CA GLU A 956 -8.36 -27.67 21.85
C GLU A 956 -7.91 -27.76 23.31
N ALA A 957 -8.72 -27.30 24.26
CA ALA A 957 -8.44 -27.41 25.69
C ALA A 957 -8.40 -28.88 26.15
N ARG A 958 -9.36 -29.71 25.68
CA ARG A 958 -9.35 -31.16 25.93
C ARG A 958 -8.11 -31.82 25.35
N ALA A 959 -7.70 -31.46 24.14
CA ALA A 959 -6.50 -31.99 23.49
C ALA A 959 -5.23 -31.62 24.25
N ALA A 960 -5.12 -30.36 24.71
CA ALA A 960 -3.99 -29.90 25.53
C ALA A 960 -3.92 -30.58 26.90
N ALA A 961 -5.06 -31.04 27.43
CA ALA A 961 -5.14 -31.78 28.69
C ALA A 961 -4.86 -33.30 28.55
N LEU A 962 -4.73 -33.82 27.32
CA LEU A 962 -4.41 -35.24 27.12
C LEU A 962 -2.96 -35.54 27.54
N THR A 963 -2.80 -36.62 28.28
CA THR A 963 -1.52 -37.11 28.79
C THR A 963 -1.31 -38.58 28.41
N ALA A 964 -0.13 -39.13 28.74
CA ALA A 964 0.17 -40.56 28.59
C ALA A 964 -0.82 -41.50 29.31
N GLU A 965 -1.51 -41.02 30.34
CA GLU A 965 -2.48 -41.79 31.14
C GLU A 965 -3.82 -41.97 30.43
N ASN A 966 -4.13 -41.10 29.46
CA ASN A 966 -5.34 -41.22 28.65
C ASN A 966 -5.24 -42.41 27.67
N THR A 967 -6.39 -42.93 27.25
CA THR A 967 -6.46 -44.04 26.30
C THR A 967 -6.31 -43.56 24.87
N ILE A 968 -5.88 -44.45 23.96
CA ILE A 968 -5.86 -44.16 22.52
C ILE A 968 -7.27 -43.76 22.01
N VAL A 969 -8.33 -44.28 22.63
CA VAL A 969 -9.72 -43.92 22.28
C VAL A 969 -10.01 -42.46 22.64
N ASP A 970 -9.48 -41.96 23.76
CA ASP A 970 -9.64 -40.55 24.15
C ASP A 970 -8.96 -39.63 23.13
N PHE A 971 -7.72 -39.97 22.71
CA PHE A 971 -7.03 -39.27 21.62
C PHE A 971 -7.82 -39.34 20.32
N GLN A 972 -8.43 -40.48 20.02
CA GLN A 972 -9.22 -40.67 18.80
C GLN A 972 -10.48 -39.81 18.80
N GLU A 973 -11.20 -39.76 19.93
CA GLU A 973 -12.40 -38.95 20.11
C GLU A 973 -12.08 -37.46 20.04
N VAL A 974 -11.10 -37.00 20.82
CA VAL A 974 -10.76 -35.58 20.94
C VAL A 974 -10.19 -35.02 19.63
N HIS A 975 -9.32 -35.75 18.95
CA HIS A 975 -8.77 -35.30 17.67
C HIS A 975 -9.64 -35.69 16.46
N GLY A 976 -10.66 -36.55 16.66
CA GLY A 976 -11.50 -37.10 15.59
C GLY A 976 -10.70 -37.72 14.44
N CYS A 977 -9.61 -38.42 14.79
CA CYS A 977 -8.66 -38.97 13.83
C CYS A 977 -8.78 -40.50 13.72
N SER A 978 -7.97 -41.13 12.85
CA SER A 978 -7.90 -42.59 12.80
C SER A 978 -7.24 -43.15 14.05
N TYR A 979 -7.52 -44.41 14.39
CA TYR A 979 -6.87 -45.09 15.52
C TYR A 979 -5.34 -45.05 15.45
N GLU A 980 -4.76 -45.16 14.25
CA GLU A 980 -3.31 -45.08 14.04
C GLU A 980 -2.75 -43.71 14.38
N ARG A 981 -3.40 -42.63 13.93
CA ARG A 981 -2.98 -41.26 14.27
C ARG A 981 -3.16 -40.98 15.76
N ALA A 982 -4.27 -41.44 16.34
CA ALA A 982 -4.51 -41.34 17.78
C ALA A 982 -3.44 -42.07 18.59
N ARG A 983 -3.02 -43.26 18.14
CA ARG A 983 -1.94 -44.02 18.73
C ARG A 983 -0.60 -43.29 18.61
N GLN A 984 -0.33 -42.65 17.49
CA GLN A 984 0.88 -41.83 17.31
C GLN A 984 0.89 -40.64 18.28
N LEU A 985 -0.21 -39.89 18.37
CA LEU A 985 -0.34 -38.77 19.31
C LEU A 985 -0.20 -39.22 20.77
N TRP A 986 -0.78 -40.36 21.13
CA TRP A 986 -0.63 -40.97 22.44
C TRP A 986 0.83 -41.37 22.74
N HIS A 987 1.56 -41.87 21.74
CA HIS A 987 3.00 -42.14 21.87
C HIS A 987 3.81 -40.86 22.05
N GLU A 988 3.52 -39.81 21.27
CA GLU A 988 4.14 -38.47 21.39
C GLU A 988 3.92 -37.86 22.78
N ALA A 989 2.78 -38.16 23.41
CA ALA A 989 2.47 -37.76 24.80
C ALA A 989 3.16 -38.61 25.89
N GLY A 990 4.03 -39.58 25.53
CA GLY A 990 4.75 -40.45 26.48
C GLY A 990 4.05 -41.77 26.81
N GLY A 991 2.96 -42.12 26.11
CA GLY A 991 2.16 -43.31 26.38
C GLY A 991 2.95 -44.63 26.35
N SER A 992 3.97 -44.76 25.50
CA SER A 992 4.81 -45.97 25.45
C SER A 992 5.58 -46.22 26.74
N GLU A 993 6.09 -45.16 27.37
CA GLU A 993 6.88 -45.25 28.60
C GLU A 993 5.96 -45.55 29.79
N ALA A 994 4.86 -44.80 29.92
CA ALA A 994 3.83 -45.04 30.93
C ALA A 994 3.27 -46.48 30.86
N LYS A 995 2.98 -46.98 29.65
CA LYS A 995 2.52 -48.36 29.46
C LYS A 995 3.58 -49.39 29.81
N THR A 996 4.85 -49.11 29.55
CA THR A 996 5.97 -50.00 29.90
C THR A 996 6.12 -50.07 31.42
N GLU A 997 6.06 -48.94 32.12
CA GLU A 997 6.13 -48.86 33.57
C GLU A 997 4.94 -49.52 34.27
N MET A 998 3.73 -49.33 33.72
CA MET A 998 2.52 -50.00 34.19
C MET A 998 2.58 -51.52 33.95
N ASP A 999 3.08 -51.95 32.77
CA ASP A 999 3.30 -53.36 32.45
C ASP A 999 4.37 -54.00 33.37
N ILE A 1000 5.44 -53.27 33.74
CA ILE A 1000 6.45 -53.70 34.71
C ILE A 1000 5.85 -53.83 36.11
N THR A 1001 5.02 -52.88 36.53
CA THR A 1001 4.35 -52.90 37.84
C THR A 1001 3.38 -54.09 37.94
N LEU A 1002 2.56 -54.30 36.91
CA LEU A 1002 1.71 -55.48 36.78
C LEU A 1002 2.51 -56.77 36.78
N TYR A 1003 3.65 -56.80 36.09
CA TYR A 1003 4.53 -57.97 36.08
C TYR A 1003 5.09 -58.27 37.48
N LYS A 1004 5.51 -57.26 38.25
CA LYS A 1004 5.93 -57.43 39.66
C LYS A 1004 4.81 -58.00 40.54
N GLN A 1005 3.57 -57.53 40.35
CA GLN A 1005 2.40 -58.08 41.06
C GLN A 1005 2.09 -59.53 40.64
N ILE A 1006 2.20 -59.85 39.34
CA ILE A 1006 2.06 -61.22 38.83
C ILE A 1006 3.11 -62.13 39.48
N GLN A 1007 4.37 -61.67 39.61
CA GLN A 1007 5.45 -62.41 40.27
C GLN A 1007 5.14 -62.66 41.76
N ALA A 1008 4.69 -61.64 42.50
CA ALA A 1008 4.30 -61.80 43.90
C ALA A 1008 3.18 -62.86 44.07
N LEU A 1009 2.13 -62.81 43.25
CA LEU A 1009 1.02 -63.77 43.30
C LEU A 1009 1.43 -65.18 42.81
N LYS A 1010 2.42 -65.27 41.91
CA LYS A 1010 3.02 -66.55 41.48
C LYS A 1010 3.80 -67.22 42.60
N VAL A 1011 4.52 -66.46 43.42
CA VAL A 1011 5.22 -66.97 44.62
C VAL A 1011 4.23 -67.61 45.61
N GLU A 1012 3.02 -67.04 45.72
CA GLU A 1012 1.92 -67.59 46.51
C GLU A 1012 1.24 -68.83 45.88
N LYS A 1013 1.79 -69.36 44.78
CA LYS A 1013 1.27 -70.53 44.04
C LYS A 1013 -0.16 -70.37 43.52
N ILE A 1014 -0.59 -69.13 43.27
CA ILE A 1014 -1.90 -68.86 42.67
C ILE A 1014 -1.85 -69.21 41.18
N SER A 1015 -2.88 -69.89 40.67
CA SER A 1015 -2.94 -70.28 39.25
C SER A 1015 -3.15 -69.08 38.34
N ASP A 1016 -2.60 -69.11 37.13
CA ASP A 1016 -2.68 -68.01 36.14
C ASP A 1016 -4.11 -67.55 35.86
N SER A 1017 -5.09 -68.46 35.96
CA SER A 1017 -6.50 -68.10 35.82
C SER A 1017 -7.00 -67.23 36.97
N LYS A 1018 -6.57 -67.54 38.19
CA LYS A 1018 -6.92 -66.78 39.39
C LYS A 1018 -6.13 -65.46 39.43
N ILE A 1019 -4.86 -65.45 39.04
CA ILE A 1019 -4.05 -64.21 38.95
C ILE A 1019 -4.66 -63.25 37.93
N ALA A 1020 -4.97 -63.73 36.72
CA ALA A 1020 -5.62 -62.92 35.69
C ALA A 1020 -6.95 -62.31 36.19
N LYS A 1021 -7.76 -63.12 36.89
CA LYS A 1021 -9.01 -62.65 37.51
C LYS A 1021 -8.77 -61.65 38.65
N TYR A 1022 -7.75 -61.88 39.48
CA TYR A 1022 -7.43 -61.04 40.65
C TYR A 1022 -6.91 -59.65 40.24
N LEU A 1023 -6.09 -59.60 39.19
CA LEU A 1023 -5.54 -58.36 38.65
C LEU A 1023 -6.44 -57.71 37.58
N GLY A 1024 -7.61 -58.30 37.29
CA GLY A 1024 -8.54 -57.77 36.29
C GLY A 1024 -8.00 -57.75 34.85
N ILE A 1025 -7.04 -58.63 34.51
CA ILE A 1025 -6.43 -58.69 33.17
C ILE A 1025 -6.82 -59.98 32.42
N SER A 1026 -6.74 -59.95 31.09
CA SER A 1026 -6.98 -61.16 30.30
C SER A 1026 -5.85 -62.18 30.48
N ARG A 1027 -6.17 -63.47 30.38
CA ARG A 1027 -5.18 -64.56 30.40
C ARG A 1027 -4.10 -64.36 29.32
N GLY A 1028 -4.48 -63.86 28.16
CA GLY A 1028 -3.55 -63.55 27.06
C GLY A 1028 -2.59 -62.41 27.41
N LYS A 1029 -3.07 -61.33 28.06
CA LYS A 1029 -2.21 -60.24 28.54
C LYS A 1029 -1.26 -60.72 29.62
N LEU A 1030 -1.73 -61.53 30.58
CA LEU A 1030 -0.88 -62.17 31.59
C LEU A 1030 0.24 -63.00 30.95
N GLN A 1031 -0.07 -63.86 29.98
CA GLN A 1031 0.96 -64.65 29.29
C GLN A 1031 1.91 -63.80 28.45
N SER A 1032 1.42 -62.73 27.84
CA SER A 1032 2.25 -61.77 27.10
C SER A 1032 3.26 -61.06 28.02
N LEU A 1033 2.82 -60.61 29.21
CA LEU A 1033 3.68 -60.00 30.21
C LEU A 1033 4.73 -61.00 30.73
N LEU A 1034 4.32 -62.22 31.07
CA LEU A 1034 5.24 -63.28 31.49
C LEU A 1034 6.28 -63.62 30.41
N ARG A 1035 5.87 -63.66 29.14
CA ARG A 1035 6.78 -63.92 28.01
C ARG A 1035 7.73 -62.77 27.76
N ARG A 1036 7.25 -61.53 27.87
CA ARG A 1036 8.00 -60.32 27.57
C ARG A 1036 9.03 -59.96 28.64
N TYR A 1037 8.70 -60.17 29.92
CA TYR A 1037 9.55 -59.77 31.05
C TYR A 1037 10.12 -60.94 31.88
N GLY A 1038 9.70 -62.19 31.60
CA GLY A 1038 10.19 -63.39 32.30
C GLY A 1038 11.38 -64.10 31.67
N ALA A 1039 11.89 -63.59 30.54
CA ALA A 1039 13.12 -64.08 29.91
C ALA A 1039 14.39 -63.32 30.35
N ALA A 1040 14.23 -62.33 31.23
CA ALA A 1040 15.28 -61.66 31.98
C ALA A 1040 15.19 -62.09 33.44
#